data_AF-A0AAW1K7Y9-F1
#
_entry.id   AF-A0AAW1K7Y9-F1
#
_cell.length_a   1.000
_cell.length_b   1.000
_cell.length_c   1.000
_cell.angle_alpha   90.00
_cell.angle_beta   90.00
_cell.angle_gamma   90.00
#
_symmetry.space_group_name_H-M   'P 1'
#
loop_
_entity.id
_entity.type
_entity.pdbx_description
1 polymer ?
#
loop_
_entity_poly.entity_id
_entity_poly.type
_entity_poly.pdbx_seq_one_letter_code
_entity_poly.pdbx_strand_id
1 'polypeptide(L)'
;MPAVEPPVAPSKEPMPREKPAVKDHPRPSLSKEPLPVPPQASAPGKLPDQPPLSSPPQAAPGKLPDQPPLSSPPKASIPAPAQQAQGKPPVVEDKPPPPSPPKDSFPPVKLNIQDKFVILSNGILAVTISKPAGYVTGIQYNGIENILDTVNPEDDRGYWDVVWAPPGTKGTKGNFQRIVAKDFRVIIERADQIELSFKLAYNPAVDTKKAAPMEIDQRYVMLQGVSGVYAYGIFERAAWAQFGMPNARLAFKLQRQQFKYMVVADNRQREMPVPEDRMKPRGQVLEYPEAVLLVDPIDPKLKGEVDDKYQYSMESQDIRVHGWICKDPPTGFWQITPSFEFRSGGPNKQFLTSHVGPSTLAMFVSAHYSGEELIPKFKEGEPWNHIYGPIFMYMNNQTKGADFKLLWEDAKQKMLAEVKSWPYSFPASEDFPKANERVNVTGRFFVYDKYVTNEKVPAKGSFIGLGPLGEAGSWQRDCKTYQFWTRTDDEGYFTINFVRVGNYDVHGWVDGYIGDFKHKSPVNIAVGRNVDLGELVFEPLRDGPTLWEIGIPDRLAKEFYIPDPNPKYVNKLYVNHPDRFRQYGLWERYAELYPNNDLVYDVNTSDYKKDWFYAQVTRQIGARYNGTTWQVKFNLEDVVPNGIYKLRIALASATNSDLEVRFNEPKPSPAIFTSGRIGNDNSIARHGIHGLYWLFNIDVKGNTLRKGNNTMFLTQTKGVSPFQGLMYDYIRLEGPATSPK
;
A
#
# COMPACT_ATOMS: atom_id res chain seq x y z
N MET A 1 -47.65 15.21 -30.99
CA MET A 1 -47.47 14.90 -29.56
C MET A 1 -47.70 13.41 -29.38
N PRO A 2 -46.69 12.69 -28.89
CA PRO A 2 -46.78 12.16 -27.53
C PRO A 2 -45.57 12.57 -26.68
N ALA A 3 -45.78 12.50 -25.36
CA ALA A 3 -44.95 13.07 -24.32
C ALA A 3 -43.57 12.39 -24.20
N VAL A 4 -42.54 13.24 -24.06
CA VAL A 4 -41.16 12.88 -23.77
C VAL A 4 -41.01 12.82 -22.25
N GLU A 5 -40.66 11.65 -21.71
CA GLU A 5 -40.23 11.51 -20.32
C GLU A 5 -38.85 12.17 -20.10
N PRO A 6 -38.61 12.82 -18.95
CA PRO A 6 -37.36 13.52 -18.70
C PRO A 6 -36.20 12.55 -18.42
N PRO A 7 -34.96 12.89 -18.81
CA PRO A 7 -33.80 12.02 -18.59
C PRO A 7 -33.45 11.88 -17.11
N VAL A 8 -33.14 10.65 -16.72
CA VAL A 8 -32.63 10.23 -15.41
C VAL A 8 -31.33 10.98 -15.09
N ALA A 9 -31.27 11.56 -13.90
CA ALA A 9 -30.12 12.31 -13.41
C ALA A 9 -28.84 11.44 -13.29
N PRO A 10 -27.65 11.99 -13.55
CA PRO A 10 -26.39 11.26 -13.41
C PRO A 10 -26.12 10.92 -11.93
N SER A 11 -25.77 9.66 -11.69
CA SER A 11 -25.37 9.14 -10.39
C SER A 11 -24.09 9.83 -9.91
N LYS A 12 -24.24 10.73 -8.93
CA LYS A 12 -23.11 11.14 -8.09
C LYS A 12 -22.69 9.93 -7.25
N GLU A 13 -21.45 9.49 -7.36
CA GLU A 13 -20.85 8.61 -6.35
C GLU A 13 -20.99 9.28 -4.97
N PRO A 14 -21.62 8.63 -3.98
CA PRO A 14 -21.76 9.21 -2.66
C PRO A 14 -20.46 9.03 -1.88
N MET A 15 -19.73 10.14 -1.66
CA MET A 15 -18.84 10.24 -0.50
C MET A 15 -19.69 10.31 0.78
N PRO A 16 -19.31 9.60 1.86
CA PRO A 16 -20.12 9.46 3.05
C PRO A 16 -20.26 10.79 3.80
N ARG A 17 -21.50 11.26 3.94
CA ARG A 17 -21.90 12.23 4.97
C ARG A 17 -22.02 11.51 6.30
N GLU A 18 -21.00 11.59 7.15
CA GLU A 18 -21.19 11.36 8.58
C GLU A 18 -21.97 12.55 9.16
N LYS A 19 -23.11 12.28 9.81
CA LYS A 19 -23.84 13.29 10.58
C LYS A 19 -22.99 13.69 11.81
N PRO A 20 -22.92 14.98 12.19
CA PRO A 20 -22.19 15.39 13.37
C PRO A 20 -22.83 14.83 14.64
N ALA A 21 -21.98 14.44 15.59
CA ALA A 21 -22.36 14.21 16.98
C ALA A 21 -23.08 15.44 17.55
N VAL A 22 -24.18 15.18 18.26
CA VAL A 22 -25.00 16.15 18.98
C VAL A 22 -24.12 16.92 19.95
N LYS A 23 -24.17 18.26 19.87
CA LYS A 23 -23.55 19.18 20.83
C LYS A 23 -24.25 19.06 22.19
N ASP A 24 -23.45 18.85 23.23
CA ASP A 24 -23.81 19.09 24.62
C ASP A 24 -24.17 20.56 24.85
N HIS A 25 -25.26 20.79 25.60
CA HIS A 25 -25.51 22.02 26.35
C HIS A 25 -26.07 21.66 27.74
N PRO A 26 -25.88 22.53 28.74
CA PRO A 26 -25.56 22.14 30.11
C PRO A 26 -26.78 21.86 30.99
N ARG A 27 -26.61 20.99 31.99
CA ARG A 27 -27.60 20.79 33.08
C ARG A 27 -27.58 21.96 34.06
N PRO A 28 -28.74 22.33 34.64
CA PRO A 28 -28.82 22.95 35.94
C PRO A 28 -29.06 21.91 37.06
N SER A 29 -28.65 22.33 38.24
CA SER A 29 -28.59 21.69 39.57
C SER A 29 -29.93 21.38 40.26
N LEU A 30 -29.83 20.58 41.34
CA LEU A 30 -30.67 20.42 42.56
C LEU A 30 -31.11 18.95 42.75
N SER A 31 -30.60 18.14 43.70
CA SER A 31 -30.51 18.15 45.18
C SER A 31 -31.57 17.25 45.85
N LYS A 32 -31.09 16.41 46.79
CA LYS A 32 -31.73 15.74 47.95
C LYS A 32 -32.16 14.25 47.84
N GLU A 33 -31.57 13.48 48.77
CA GLU A 33 -31.86 12.12 49.31
C GLU A 33 -33.26 12.03 50.01
N PRO A 34 -33.71 10.91 50.68
CA PRO A 34 -33.09 9.59 50.98
C PRO A 34 -33.98 8.30 50.79
N LEU A 35 -33.34 7.14 51.05
CA LEU A 35 -33.80 5.72 51.21
C LEU A 35 -34.96 5.50 52.25
N PRO A 36 -35.73 4.37 52.29
CA PRO A 36 -35.29 3.02 52.83
C PRO A 36 -35.95 1.68 52.33
N VAL A 37 -35.11 0.62 52.24
CA VAL A 37 -35.18 -0.86 52.57
C VAL A 37 -36.41 -1.80 52.18
N PRO A 38 -36.40 -3.16 52.38
CA PRO A 38 -36.42 -4.25 51.35
C PRO A 38 -37.69 -5.18 51.45
N PRO A 39 -37.81 -6.38 50.78
CA PRO A 39 -37.19 -7.64 51.27
C PRO A 39 -36.97 -8.84 50.25
N GLN A 40 -36.11 -9.78 50.70
CA GLN A 40 -36.20 -11.26 50.66
C GLN A 40 -36.03 -12.14 49.40
N ALA A 41 -35.50 -13.33 49.70
CA ALA A 41 -34.90 -14.36 48.86
C ALA A 41 -35.83 -15.55 48.60
N SER A 42 -35.52 -16.36 47.56
CA SER A 42 -35.82 -17.79 47.51
C SER A 42 -34.93 -18.53 46.51
N ALA A 43 -34.60 -19.77 46.85
CA ALA A 43 -33.57 -20.64 46.27
C ALA A 43 -34.18 -21.68 45.26
N PRO A 44 -33.39 -22.62 44.67
CA PRO A 44 -33.54 -23.09 43.28
C PRO A 44 -34.23 -24.46 43.10
N GLY A 45 -34.63 -24.77 41.85
CA GLY A 45 -35.24 -26.05 41.45
C GLY A 45 -34.70 -26.66 40.15
N LYS A 46 -33.96 -27.76 40.33
CA LYS A 46 -33.89 -29.05 39.61
C LYS A 46 -33.85 -29.17 38.06
N LEU A 47 -32.80 -29.87 37.60
CA LEU A 47 -32.71 -30.67 36.35
C LEU A 47 -33.54 -31.97 36.43
N PRO A 48 -33.79 -32.62 35.27
CA PRO A 48 -33.99 -34.07 35.19
C PRO A 48 -32.87 -34.84 34.44
N ASP A 49 -32.55 -36.04 34.97
CA ASP A 49 -31.75 -37.15 34.38
C ASP A 49 -32.53 -37.88 33.24
N GLN A 50 -32.02 -38.74 32.33
CA GLN A 50 -31.16 -39.96 32.28
C GLN A 50 -30.99 -40.38 30.77
N PRO A 51 -30.38 -41.52 30.32
CA PRO A 51 -29.61 -42.61 30.96
C PRO A 51 -28.27 -42.99 30.23
N PRO A 52 -27.48 -43.98 30.76
CA PRO A 52 -26.15 -44.37 30.24
C PRO A 52 -26.15 -45.71 29.45
N LEU A 53 -25.13 -45.93 28.61
CA LEU A 53 -24.62 -47.22 28.06
C LEU A 53 -23.44 -46.87 27.10
N SER A 54 -22.35 -47.60 26.89
CA SER A 54 -21.64 -48.74 27.49
C SER A 54 -20.30 -48.85 26.74
N SER A 55 -19.23 -49.26 27.42
CA SER A 55 -17.91 -49.53 26.81
C SER A 55 -17.81 -50.98 26.32
N PRO A 56 -16.92 -51.27 25.33
CA PRO A 56 -16.22 -52.56 25.32
C PRO A 56 -14.70 -52.38 24.97
N PRO A 57 -13.85 -53.42 24.96
CA PRO A 57 -12.95 -53.73 26.08
C PRO A 57 -11.45 -53.63 25.75
N GLN A 58 -10.62 -53.66 26.80
CA GLN A 58 -9.16 -53.85 26.73
C GLN A 58 -8.78 -55.31 26.43
N ALA A 59 -7.70 -55.49 25.67
CA ALA A 59 -6.84 -56.68 25.70
C ALA A 59 -5.36 -56.23 25.71
N ALA A 60 -4.55 -56.85 26.58
CA ALA A 60 -3.12 -56.59 26.82
C ALA A 60 -2.23 -57.69 26.17
N PRO A 61 -0.92 -57.80 26.47
CA PRO A 61 0.20 -56.97 26.03
C PRO A 61 1.25 -57.79 25.22
N GLY A 62 2.09 -57.15 24.40
CA GLY A 62 3.13 -57.84 23.62
C GLY A 62 4.38 -57.03 23.29
N LYS A 63 5.43 -57.25 24.09
CA LYS A 63 6.89 -57.20 23.84
C LYS A 63 7.54 -55.99 23.12
N LEU A 64 8.41 -55.31 23.88
CA LEU A 64 9.57 -54.54 23.39
C LEU A 64 10.57 -55.43 22.62
N PRO A 65 11.38 -54.82 21.74
CA PRO A 65 12.81 -54.81 22.03
C PRO A 65 13.52 -53.45 21.77
N ASP A 66 14.44 -53.16 22.69
CA ASP A 66 15.76 -52.53 22.58
C ASP A 66 15.94 -51.16 21.86
N GLN A 67 16.20 -50.15 22.70
CA GLN A 67 16.92 -48.92 22.33
C GLN A 67 18.43 -49.15 22.27
N PRO A 68 19.15 -48.57 21.29
CA PRO A 68 20.54 -48.16 21.43
C PRO A 68 20.65 -46.68 21.86
N PRO A 69 21.82 -46.26 22.40
CA PRO A 69 21.91 -45.10 23.30
C PRO A 69 21.90 -43.74 22.60
N LEU A 70 21.53 -42.73 23.40
CA LEU A 70 21.56 -41.31 23.08
C LEU A 70 22.91 -40.87 22.48
N SER A 71 22.84 -40.18 21.35
CA SER A 71 23.88 -39.24 20.91
C SER A 71 23.30 -37.82 20.93
N SER A 72 24.11 -36.91 21.44
CA SER A 72 23.83 -35.49 21.65
C SER A 72 23.39 -34.79 20.36
N PRO A 73 22.39 -33.88 20.37
CA PRO A 73 22.05 -33.12 19.18
C PRO A 73 23.16 -32.10 18.87
N PRO A 74 23.63 -32.00 17.61
CA PRO A 74 24.51 -30.91 17.19
C PRO A 74 23.73 -29.59 17.14
N LYS A 75 24.44 -28.49 17.39
CA LYS A 75 23.98 -27.10 17.28
C LYS A 75 23.11 -26.91 16.04
N ALA A 76 21.85 -26.55 16.24
CA ALA A 76 20.92 -26.20 15.18
C ALA A 76 21.41 -24.90 14.52
N SER A 77 21.97 -25.04 13.31
CA SER A 77 22.08 -23.95 12.35
C SER A 77 20.68 -23.47 11.98
N ILE A 78 20.48 -22.16 12.08
CA ILE A 78 19.29 -21.44 11.61
C ILE A 78 18.97 -21.89 10.17
N PRO A 79 17.79 -22.48 9.89
CA PRO A 79 17.37 -22.71 8.52
C PRO A 79 17.08 -21.34 7.90
N ALA A 80 17.76 -21.03 6.80
CA ALA A 80 17.42 -19.89 5.95
C ALA A 80 15.90 -19.86 5.68
N PRO A 81 15.25 -18.69 5.70
CA PRO A 81 13.85 -18.59 5.30
C PRO A 81 13.70 -19.19 3.91
N ALA A 82 12.67 -20.03 3.73
CA ALA A 82 12.33 -20.64 2.46
C ALA A 82 12.26 -19.54 1.40
N GLN A 83 13.31 -19.48 0.57
CA GLN A 83 13.32 -18.72 -0.65
C GLN A 83 12.13 -19.21 -1.45
N GLN A 84 11.18 -18.32 -1.72
CA GLN A 84 10.52 -18.42 -3.00
C GLN A 84 11.66 -18.40 -4.01
N ALA A 85 11.92 -19.54 -4.62
CA ALA A 85 12.59 -19.58 -5.90
C ALA A 85 11.76 -18.68 -6.81
N GLN A 86 12.13 -17.40 -6.88
CA GLN A 86 12.12 -16.72 -8.15
C GLN A 86 12.97 -17.63 -9.02
N GLY A 87 12.30 -18.54 -9.73
CA GLY A 87 12.95 -19.29 -10.77
C GLY A 87 13.73 -18.27 -11.57
N LYS A 88 15.01 -18.55 -11.83
CA LYS A 88 15.67 -18.00 -13.01
C LYS A 88 14.58 -17.97 -14.09
N PRO A 89 14.32 -16.83 -14.75
CA PRO A 89 13.43 -16.83 -15.89
C PRO A 89 13.86 -18.03 -16.75
N PRO A 90 12.92 -18.89 -17.19
CA PRO A 90 13.31 -19.96 -18.10
C PRO A 90 14.20 -19.31 -19.15
N VAL A 91 15.35 -19.91 -19.43
CA VAL A 91 16.11 -19.59 -20.64
C VAL A 91 15.21 -20.07 -21.76
N VAL A 92 14.19 -19.26 -22.07
CA VAL A 92 13.55 -19.22 -23.35
C VAL A 92 14.70 -18.82 -24.25
N GLU A 93 15.06 -19.68 -25.20
CA GLU A 93 15.90 -19.25 -26.31
C GLU A 93 15.33 -17.92 -26.78
N ASP A 94 16.13 -16.87 -26.59
CA ASP A 94 15.77 -15.48 -26.82
C ASP A 94 15.67 -15.30 -28.34
N LYS A 95 14.59 -15.85 -28.91
CA LYS A 95 14.24 -15.56 -30.28
C LYS A 95 13.73 -14.13 -30.21
N PRO A 96 14.48 -13.14 -30.72
CA PRO A 96 14.07 -11.76 -30.62
C PRO A 96 12.66 -11.67 -31.21
N PRO A 97 11.75 -10.93 -30.55
CA PRO A 97 10.46 -10.66 -31.16
C PRO A 97 10.72 -10.13 -32.57
N PRO A 98 9.89 -10.51 -33.56
CA PRO A 98 10.07 -10.02 -34.92
C PRO A 98 10.27 -8.51 -34.87
N PRO A 99 11.31 -7.98 -35.56
CA PRO A 99 11.66 -6.57 -35.44
C PRO A 99 10.42 -5.73 -35.73
N SER A 100 10.09 -4.83 -34.81
CA SER A 100 9.03 -3.86 -35.05
C SER A 100 9.33 -3.14 -36.37
N PRO A 101 8.32 -2.88 -37.21
CA PRO A 101 8.55 -2.16 -38.46
C PRO A 101 9.32 -0.86 -38.18
N PRO A 102 10.27 -0.44 -39.04
CA PRO A 102 10.99 0.80 -38.85
C PRO A 102 10.04 1.98 -38.63
N LYS A 103 10.39 2.95 -37.77
CA LYS A 103 9.53 4.12 -37.44
C LYS A 103 8.96 4.81 -38.69
N ASP A 104 9.77 4.90 -39.75
CA ASP A 104 9.42 5.55 -41.03
C ASP A 104 8.37 4.78 -41.85
N SER A 105 8.08 3.52 -41.49
CA SER A 105 7.01 2.73 -42.11
C SER A 105 5.62 3.08 -41.57
N PHE A 106 5.54 3.83 -40.47
CA PHE A 106 4.29 4.33 -39.92
C PHE A 106 4.00 5.75 -40.42
N PRO A 107 2.71 6.11 -40.64
CA PRO A 107 2.38 7.46 -41.05
C PRO A 107 2.79 8.49 -39.99
N PRO A 108 3.09 9.74 -40.37
CA PRO A 108 3.32 10.82 -39.44
C PRO A 108 2.16 10.97 -38.45
N VAL A 109 2.47 11.48 -37.25
CA VAL A 109 1.43 11.89 -36.31
C VAL A 109 0.62 13.04 -36.90
N LYS A 110 -0.70 13.04 -36.66
CA LYS A 110 -1.64 14.05 -37.15
C LYS A 110 -2.42 14.63 -35.99
N LEU A 111 -2.57 15.95 -36.03
CA LEU A 111 -3.40 16.72 -35.12
C LEU A 111 -4.61 17.28 -35.89
N ASN A 112 -5.81 17.06 -35.36
CA ASN A 112 -7.03 17.71 -35.84
C ASN A 112 -7.65 18.51 -34.70
N ILE A 113 -7.69 19.83 -34.81
CA ILE A 113 -8.27 20.74 -33.82
C ILE A 113 -9.68 21.14 -34.29
N GLN A 114 -10.68 20.79 -33.48
CA GLN A 114 -12.08 21.15 -33.69
C GLN A 114 -12.55 22.09 -32.57
N ASP A 115 -13.77 22.61 -32.64
CA ASP A 115 -14.29 23.57 -31.66
C ASP A 115 -14.29 23.03 -30.23
N LYS A 116 -14.76 21.79 -30.04
CA LYS A 116 -14.93 21.17 -28.72
C LYS A 116 -13.91 20.07 -28.40
N PHE A 117 -13.11 19.64 -29.37
CA PHE A 117 -12.20 18.51 -29.23
C PHE A 117 -10.92 18.72 -30.01
N VAL A 118 -9.88 17.99 -29.63
CA VAL A 118 -8.69 17.76 -30.43
C VAL A 118 -8.47 16.27 -30.59
N ILE A 119 -8.04 15.84 -31.76
CA ILE A 119 -7.82 14.44 -32.10
C ILE A 119 -6.36 14.25 -32.48
N LEU A 120 -5.67 13.40 -31.74
CA LEU A 120 -4.32 12.93 -32.02
C LEU A 120 -4.42 11.57 -32.71
N SER A 121 -3.70 11.36 -33.81
CA SER A 121 -3.61 10.03 -34.43
C SER A 121 -2.22 9.76 -34.99
N ASN A 122 -1.78 8.50 -34.98
CA ASN A 122 -0.47 8.08 -35.49
C ASN A 122 -0.54 6.88 -36.45
N GLY A 123 -1.73 6.60 -36.97
CA GLY A 123 -2.02 5.45 -37.84
C GLY A 123 -2.25 4.13 -37.10
N ILE A 124 -1.92 4.04 -35.81
CA ILE A 124 -2.17 2.85 -34.97
C ILE A 124 -3.43 3.06 -34.12
N LEU A 125 -3.55 4.23 -33.50
CA LEU A 125 -4.69 4.64 -32.68
C LEU A 125 -5.05 6.10 -32.93
N ALA A 126 -6.25 6.48 -32.51
CA ALA A 126 -6.68 7.87 -32.39
C ALA A 126 -7.18 8.17 -30.98
N VAL A 127 -6.80 9.32 -30.43
CA VAL A 127 -7.16 9.79 -29.09
C VAL A 127 -7.88 11.12 -29.22
N THR A 128 -9.10 11.20 -28.70
CA THR A 128 -9.93 12.41 -28.67
C THR A 128 -9.89 13.01 -27.28
N ILE A 129 -9.53 14.29 -27.20
CA ILE A 129 -9.42 15.05 -25.95
C ILE A 129 -10.33 16.28 -26.03
N SER A 130 -11.11 16.57 -24.98
CA SER A 130 -11.98 17.74 -24.94
C SER A 130 -11.19 19.04 -24.87
N LYS A 131 -11.66 20.07 -25.58
CA LYS A 131 -11.02 21.38 -25.70
C LYS A 131 -11.92 22.47 -25.08
N PRO A 132 -11.41 23.29 -24.13
CA PRO A 132 -10.09 23.25 -23.52
C PRO A 132 -9.99 22.32 -22.30
N ALA A 133 -11.03 21.55 -21.95
CA ALA A 133 -11.12 20.89 -20.64
C ALA A 133 -10.05 19.82 -20.36
N GLY A 134 -9.52 19.15 -21.39
CA GLY A 134 -8.44 18.18 -21.25
C GLY A 134 -8.87 16.75 -20.89
N TYR A 135 -10.17 16.43 -20.95
CA TYR A 135 -10.64 15.05 -20.74
C TYR A 135 -10.35 14.19 -21.96
N VAL A 136 -9.81 13.00 -21.74
CA VAL A 136 -9.76 11.98 -22.80
C VAL A 136 -11.17 11.41 -22.94
N THR A 137 -11.87 11.81 -23.99
CA THR A 137 -13.28 11.46 -24.21
C THR A 137 -13.44 10.24 -25.10
N GLY A 138 -12.41 9.91 -25.89
CA GLY A 138 -12.39 8.69 -26.66
C GLY A 138 -11.01 8.19 -27.08
N ILE A 139 -10.91 6.88 -27.27
CA ILE A 139 -9.73 6.18 -27.76
C ILE A 139 -10.21 5.13 -28.77
N GLN A 140 -9.86 5.33 -30.05
CA GLN A 140 -10.14 4.38 -31.12
C GLN A 140 -8.93 3.49 -31.35
N TYR A 141 -9.12 2.16 -31.29
CA TYR A 141 -8.05 1.20 -31.49
C TYR A 141 -8.59 -0.20 -31.81
N ASN A 142 -7.90 -0.96 -32.66
CA ASN A 142 -8.23 -2.36 -32.99
C ASN A 142 -9.70 -2.58 -33.39
N GLY A 143 -10.27 -1.67 -34.19
CA GLY A 143 -11.67 -1.74 -34.63
C GLY A 143 -12.71 -1.37 -33.54
N ILE A 144 -12.28 -1.10 -32.30
CA ILE A 144 -13.13 -0.56 -31.25
C ILE A 144 -13.26 0.95 -31.47
N GLU A 145 -14.47 1.45 -31.68
CA GLU A 145 -14.75 2.88 -31.89
C GLU A 145 -14.31 3.74 -30.71
N ASN A 146 -14.61 3.28 -29.49
CA ASN A 146 -14.17 3.92 -28.27
C ASN A 146 -13.94 2.89 -27.14
N ILE A 147 -12.69 2.73 -26.72
CA ILE A 147 -12.29 1.88 -25.59
C ILE A 147 -12.87 2.40 -24.26
N LEU A 148 -13.13 3.71 -24.16
CA LEU A 148 -13.68 4.32 -22.94
C LEU A 148 -15.18 4.14 -22.87
N ASP A 149 -15.71 4.01 -21.65
CA ASP A 149 -17.12 3.73 -21.42
C ASP A 149 -18.02 4.90 -21.85
N THR A 150 -18.75 4.71 -22.94
CA THR A 150 -19.64 5.74 -23.48
C THR A 150 -20.94 5.89 -22.71
N VAL A 151 -21.27 4.97 -21.79
CA VAL A 151 -22.37 5.15 -20.83
C VAL A 151 -22.04 6.27 -19.84
N ASN A 152 -20.76 6.44 -19.52
CA ASN A 152 -20.31 7.57 -18.70
C ASN A 152 -20.35 8.88 -19.52
N PRO A 153 -20.68 10.01 -18.88
CA PRO A 153 -20.50 11.32 -19.49
C PRO A 153 -19.02 11.50 -19.87
N GLU A 154 -18.75 12.32 -20.89
CA GLU A 154 -17.39 12.50 -21.46
C GLU A 154 -16.33 12.86 -20.42
N ASP A 155 -16.75 13.53 -19.37
CA ASP A 155 -15.91 14.05 -18.31
C ASP A 155 -15.60 12.99 -17.22
N ASP A 156 -16.27 11.84 -17.23
CA ASP A 156 -16.07 10.68 -16.34
C ASP A 156 -15.56 9.45 -17.11
N ARG A 157 -14.74 9.69 -18.14
CA ARG A 157 -14.08 8.67 -18.95
C ARG A 157 -12.59 8.61 -18.66
N GLY A 158 -11.82 9.52 -19.24
CA GLY A 158 -10.40 9.73 -18.95
C GLY A 158 -10.18 11.11 -18.35
N TYR A 159 -9.84 11.19 -17.06
CA TYR A 159 -9.76 12.47 -16.36
C TYR A 159 -8.68 12.50 -15.28
N TRP A 160 -8.21 13.72 -15.01
CA TRP A 160 -7.37 14.03 -13.86
C TRP A 160 -8.21 14.59 -12.72
N ASP A 161 -7.88 14.20 -11.49
CA ASP A 161 -8.51 14.76 -10.29
C ASP A 161 -7.52 14.94 -9.15
N VAL A 162 -7.90 15.86 -8.25
CA VAL A 162 -7.29 16.05 -6.95
C VAL A 162 -8.36 15.98 -5.87
N VAL A 163 -7.98 15.47 -4.71
CA VAL A 163 -8.69 15.73 -3.47
C VAL A 163 -7.89 16.77 -2.72
N TRP A 164 -8.53 17.85 -2.30
CA TRP A 164 -7.88 18.93 -1.57
C TRP A 164 -8.65 19.29 -0.30
N ALA A 165 -7.93 19.66 0.75
CA ALA A 165 -8.46 19.88 2.09
C ALA A 165 -8.13 21.30 2.56
N PRO A 166 -9.14 22.13 2.89
CA PRO A 166 -8.92 23.41 3.53
C PRO A 166 -8.21 23.26 4.89
N PRO A 167 -7.61 24.35 5.42
CA PRO A 167 -6.89 24.33 6.69
C PRO A 167 -7.81 23.91 7.83
N GLY A 168 -7.29 23.12 8.77
CA GLY A 168 -8.07 22.60 9.91
C GLY A 168 -8.98 21.40 9.59
N THR A 169 -9.02 20.93 8.34
CA THR A 169 -9.67 19.67 7.97
C THR A 169 -8.93 18.51 8.61
N LYS A 170 -9.65 17.67 9.39
CA LYS A 170 -9.09 16.49 10.05
C LYS A 170 -9.23 15.24 9.18
N GLY A 171 -8.29 14.31 9.33
CA GLY A 171 -8.24 13.05 8.62
C GLY A 171 -7.85 13.20 7.15
N THR A 172 -8.23 12.22 6.35
CA THR A 172 -7.90 12.12 4.93
C THR A 172 -9.02 12.63 4.01
N LYS A 173 -10.06 13.22 4.59
CA LYS A 173 -11.21 13.78 3.85
C LYS A 173 -10.82 15.09 3.17
N GLY A 174 -11.48 15.39 2.06
CA GLY A 174 -11.30 16.64 1.34
C GLY A 174 -12.37 16.83 0.26
N ASN A 175 -12.28 17.96 -0.42
CA ASN A 175 -13.08 18.30 -1.57
C ASN A 175 -12.53 17.59 -2.80
N PHE A 176 -13.34 16.76 -3.44
CA PHE A 176 -13.03 16.21 -4.75
C PHE A 176 -13.13 17.31 -5.81
N GLN A 177 -12.08 17.45 -6.61
CA GLN A 177 -12.03 18.40 -7.72
C GLN A 177 -11.53 17.67 -8.96
N ARG A 178 -12.39 17.57 -9.96
CA ARG A 178 -11.93 17.20 -11.30
C ARG A 178 -11.20 18.39 -11.91
N ILE A 179 -10.08 18.11 -12.57
CA ILE A 179 -9.29 19.14 -13.23
C ILE A 179 -9.98 19.46 -14.55
N VAL A 180 -10.41 20.72 -14.70
CA VAL A 180 -11.08 21.23 -15.90
C VAL A 180 -10.20 22.35 -16.43
N ALA A 181 -9.37 22.07 -17.42
CA ALA A 181 -8.53 23.10 -18.01
C ALA A 181 -9.38 24.17 -18.73
N LYS A 182 -8.85 25.39 -18.75
CA LYS A 182 -9.50 26.56 -19.39
C LYS A 182 -8.69 27.08 -20.58
N ASP A 183 -7.45 26.62 -20.72
CA ASP A 183 -6.54 26.99 -21.79
C ASP A 183 -5.99 25.74 -22.48
N PHE A 184 -5.87 25.78 -23.80
CA PHE A 184 -5.35 24.70 -24.63
C PHE A 184 -4.23 25.24 -25.52
N ARG A 185 -3.11 24.52 -25.59
CA ARG A 185 -1.97 24.88 -26.45
C ARG A 185 -1.39 23.66 -27.15
N VAL A 186 -0.95 23.88 -28.39
CA VAL A 186 -0.04 22.97 -29.10
C VAL A 186 1.38 23.40 -28.75
N ILE A 187 2.16 22.47 -28.18
CA ILE A 187 3.51 22.74 -27.68
C ILE A 187 4.54 22.28 -28.71
N ILE A 188 4.33 21.08 -29.25
CA ILE A 188 5.11 20.52 -30.36
C ILE A 188 4.13 19.97 -31.39
N GLU A 189 4.38 20.27 -32.66
CA GLU A 189 3.72 19.64 -33.80
C GLU A 189 4.76 19.34 -34.88
N ARG A 190 5.23 18.10 -34.92
CA ARG A 190 6.17 17.58 -35.92
C ARG A 190 5.67 16.24 -36.44
N ALA A 191 6.22 15.79 -37.56
CA ALA A 191 5.83 14.52 -38.17
C ALA A 191 5.97 13.31 -37.23
N ASP A 192 6.88 13.38 -36.27
CA ASP A 192 7.21 12.26 -35.39
C ASP A 192 6.69 12.39 -33.95
N GLN A 193 6.23 13.58 -33.56
CA GLN A 193 5.77 13.91 -32.22
C GLN A 193 4.74 15.06 -32.24
N ILE A 194 3.66 14.90 -31.47
CA ILE A 194 2.81 15.99 -31.03
C ILE A 194 2.81 16.04 -29.51
N GLU A 195 2.91 17.23 -28.94
CA GLU A 195 2.66 17.50 -27.52
C GLU A 195 1.60 18.59 -27.35
N LEU A 196 0.61 18.31 -26.51
CA LEU A 196 -0.49 19.20 -26.18
C LEU A 196 -0.48 19.57 -24.69
N SER A 197 -0.92 20.79 -24.37
CA SER A 197 -1.11 21.32 -23.02
C SER A 197 -2.55 21.72 -22.78
N PHE A 198 -3.05 21.39 -21.59
CA PHE A 198 -4.37 21.76 -21.10
C PHE A 198 -4.22 22.31 -19.67
N LYS A 199 -4.21 23.64 -19.55
CA LYS A 199 -3.87 24.33 -18.30
C LYS A 199 -5.12 24.78 -17.52
N LEU A 200 -5.17 24.41 -16.25
CA LEU A 200 -6.02 25.00 -15.22
C LEU A 200 -5.22 26.08 -14.49
N ALA A 201 -5.55 27.34 -14.75
CA ALA A 201 -5.04 28.47 -13.98
C ALA A 201 -5.77 28.59 -12.64
N TYR A 202 -5.11 29.20 -11.65
CA TYR A 202 -5.69 29.51 -10.35
C TYR A 202 -5.77 31.02 -10.13
N ASN A 203 -6.98 31.53 -9.89
CA ASN A 203 -7.17 32.94 -9.55
C ASN A 203 -7.62 33.07 -8.07
N PRO A 204 -6.75 33.55 -7.16
CA PRO A 204 -7.10 33.68 -5.75
C PRO A 204 -8.30 34.61 -5.52
N ALA A 205 -8.58 35.57 -6.40
CA ALA A 205 -9.74 36.45 -6.28
C ALA A 205 -11.09 35.75 -6.49
N VAL A 206 -11.12 34.64 -7.24
CA VAL A 206 -12.38 33.97 -7.67
C VAL A 206 -12.51 32.54 -7.16
N ASP A 207 -11.38 31.83 -7.07
CA ASP A 207 -11.30 30.39 -6.81
C ASP A 207 -11.09 30.04 -5.34
N THR A 208 -10.88 31.04 -4.47
CA THR A 208 -10.74 30.86 -3.03
C THR A 208 -11.90 30.00 -2.49
N LYS A 209 -11.56 28.93 -1.78
CA LYS A 209 -12.47 27.90 -1.22
C LYS A 209 -13.23 27.03 -2.24
N LYS A 210 -13.09 27.26 -3.55
CA LYS A 210 -13.77 26.48 -4.61
C LYS A 210 -12.85 25.46 -5.28
N ALA A 211 -11.56 25.76 -5.35
CA ALA A 211 -10.54 24.91 -5.95
C ALA A 211 -9.28 24.87 -5.08
N ALA A 212 -8.49 23.82 -5.29
CA ALA A 212 -7.14 23.71 -4.75
C ALA A 212 -6.32 24.94 -5.16
N PRO A 213 -5.65 25.63 -4.21
CA PRO A 213 -4.75 26.75 -4.49
C PRO A 213 -3.46 26.34 -5.22
N MET A 214 -3.60 25.89 -6.48
CA MET A 214 -2.54 25.45 -7.38
C MET A 214 -2.97 25.58 -8.85
N GLU A 215 -1.99 25.76 -9.73
CA GLU A 215 -2.13 25.58 -11.17
C GLU A 215 -1.77 24.15 -11.56
N ILE A 216 -2.44 23.64 -12.59
CA ILE A 216 -2.21 22.29 -13.10
C ILE A 216 -2.19 22.32 -14.62
N ASP A 217 -1.10 21.87 -15.22
CA ASP A 217 -0.95 21.71 -16.66
C ASP A 217 -0.92 20.22 -17.03
N GLN A 218 -1.99 19.75 -17.68
CA GLN A 218 -2.09 18.38 -18.18
C GLN A 218 -1.44 18.31 -19.56
N ARG A 219 -0.47 17.42 -19.71
CA ARG A 219 0.30 17.23 -20.94
C ARG A 219 0.04 15.87 -21.55
N TYR A 220 -0.17 15.84 -22.86
CA TYR A 220 -0.35 14.61 -23.64
C TYR A 220 0.65 14.58 -24.80
N VAL A 221 1.36 13.46 -24.96
CA VAL A 221 2.32 13.28 -26.05
C VAL A 221 1.97 12.04 -26.85
N MET A 222 1.89 12.19 -28.17
CA MET A 222 1.76 11.09 -29.12
C MET A 222 2.98 11.03 -30.03
N LEU A 223 3.54 9.82 -30.19
CA LEU A 223 4.72 9.56 -31.01
C LEU A 223 4.35 8.69 -32.22
N GLN A 224 5.07 8.89 -33.32
CA GLN A 224 4.96 8.08 -34.54
C GLN A 224 5.40 6.63 -34.26
N GLY A 225 4.64 5.66 -34.75
CA GLY A 225 4.96 4.23 -34.63
C GLY A 225 4.81 3.63 -33.22
N VAL A 226 4.22 4.36 -32.27
CA VAL A 226 4.04 3.91 -30.89
C VAL A 226 2.57 3.61 -30.60
N SER A 227 2.24 2.39 -30.15
CA SER A 227 0.86 1.99 -29.85
C SER A 227 0.40 2.49 -28.47
N GLY A 228 0.25 3.80 -28.31
CA GLY A 228 -0.25 4.40 -27.10
C GLY A 228 -0.09 5.92 -27.05
N VAL A 229 -0.40 6.49 -25.89
CA VAL A 229 -0.25 7.92 -25.62
C VAL A 229 0.39 8.12 -24.24
N TYR A 230 1.31 9.07 -24.15
CA TYR A 230 1.94 9.46 -22.89
C TYR A 230 1.15 10.60 -22.25
N ALA A 231 1.11 10.62 -20.93
CA ALA A 231 0.56 11.74 -20.18
C ALA A 231 1.41 12.10 -18.96
N TYR A 232 1.49 13.39 -18.66
CA TYR A 232 2.14 13.90 -17.46
C TYR A 232 1.46 15.18 -16.98
N GLY A 233 1.63 15.53 -15.71
CA GLY A 233 1.02 16.71 -15.12
C GLY A 233 2.07 17.57 -14.42
N ILE A 234 2.04 18.88 -14.65
CA ILE A 234 2.88 19.86 -13.94
C ILE A 234 1.98 20.57 -12.93
N PHE A 235 2.31 20.45 -11.65
CA PHE A 235 1.56 21.02 -10.54
C PHE A 235 2.36 22.15 -9.95
N GLU A 236 1.81 23.36 -9.98
CA GLU A 236 2.53 24.56 -9.56
C GLU A 236 1.74 25.36 -8.56
N ARG A 237 2.45 25.96 -7.63
CA ARG A 237 1.89 26.80 -6.59
C ARG A 237 2.80 28.00 -6.37
N ALA A 238 2.21 29.18 -6.46
CA ALA A 238 2.83 30.43 -6.04
C ALA A 238 2.48 30.75 -4.57
N ALA A 239 2.65 32.00 -4.16
CA ALA A 239 2.37 32.47 -2.81
C ALA A 239 0.85 32.57 -2.50
N TRP A 240 0.14 31.43 -2.49
CA TRP A 240 -1.32 31.35 -2.31
C TRP A 240 -1.74 30.81 -0.92
N ALA A 241 -3.04 30.64 -0.71
CA ALA A 241 -3.61 30.16 0.55
C ALA A 241 -3.20 28.70 0.86
N GLN A 242 -3.01 28.40 2.14
CA GLN A 242 -2.60 27.08 2.63
C GLN A 242 -3.68 26.00 2.36
N PHE A 243 -3.28 24.75 2.09
CA PHE A 243 -4.20 23.60 1.91
C PHE A 243 -3.44 22.26 2.00
N GLY A 244 -4.17 21.15 2.08
CA GLY A 244 -3.63 19.79 1.94
C GLY A 244 -4.12 19.09 0.66
N MET A 245 -3.34 18.18 0.07
CA MET A 245 -3.73 17.43 -1.13
C MET A 245 -3.81 15.91 -0.88
N PRO A 246 -4.87 15.37 -0.22
CA PRO A 246 -4.93 13.94 0.10
C PRO A 246 -4.77 12.96 -1.07
N ASN A 247 -5.17 13.33 -2.29
CA ASN A 247 -4.99 12.49 -3.47
C ASN A 247 -4.74 13.35 -4.72
N ALA A 248 -3.98 12.79 -5.67
CA ALA A 248 -3.85 13.28 -7.04
C ALA A 248 -3.67 12.08 -7.97
N ARG A 249 -4.43 12.01 -9.07
CA ARG A 249 -4.44 10.85 -9.98
C ARG A 249 -4.93 11.18 -11.39
N LEU A 250 -4.58 10.30 -12.33
CA LEU A 250 -5.24 10.13 -13.63
C LEU A 250 -6.04 8.82 -13.61
N ALA A 251 -7.30 8.87 -14.07
CA ALA A 251 -8.19 7.72 -14.13
C ALA A 251 -8.71 7.49 -15.56
N PHE A 252 -8.84 6.22 -15.94
CA PHE A 252 -9.53 5.78 -17.15
C PHE A 252 -10.65 4.79 -16.79
N LYS A 253 -11.85 5.02 -17.34
CA LYS A 253 -13.02 4.16 -17.24
C LYS A 253 -13.27 3.49 -18.59
N LEU A 254 -12.99 2.19 -18.68
CA LEU A 254 -13.07 1.43 -19.93
C LEU A 254 -14.49 0.89 -20.16
N GLN A 255 -14.81 0.47 -21.39
CA GLN A 255 -16.11 -0.12 -21.74
C GLN A 255 -16.46 -1.32 -20.84
N ARG A 256 -17.41 -1.14 -19.90
CA ARG A 256 -17.75 -2.14 -18.87
C ARG A 256 -18.25 -3.49 -19.40
N GLN A 257 -18.77 -3.51 -20.63
CA GLN A 257 -19.26 -4.74 -21.27
C GLN A 257 -18.18 -5.46 -22.09
N GLN A 258 -17.06 -4.80 -22.40
CA GLN A 258 -15.99 -5.35 -23.24
C GLN A 258 -14.76 -5.76 -22.43
N PHE A 259 -14.31 -4.89 -21.52
CA PHE A 259 -13.13 -5.10 -20.69
C PHE A 259 -13.51 -5.77 -19.37
N LYS A 260 -13.44 -7.11 -19.32
CA LYS A 260 -13.91 -7.91 -18.17
C LYS A 260 -12.79 -8.58 -17.38
N TYR A 261 -11.62 -8.77 -18.01
CA TYR A 261 -10.50 -9.48 -17.40
C TYR A 261 -9.42 -8.50 -16.94
N MET A 262 -9.22 -8.39 -15.63
CA MET A 262 -8.23 -7.48 -15.03
C MET A 262 -6.92 -8.21 -14.77
N VAL A 263 -5.81 -7.51 -14.94
CA VAL A 263 -4.46 -7.99 -14.63
C VAL A 263 -3.71 -6.91 -13.88
N VAL A 264 -3.27 -7.22 -12.66
CA VAL A 264 -2.41 -6.32 -11.84
C VAL A 264 -1.07 -6.99 -11.48
N ALA A 265 -1.00 -8.31 -11.50
CA ALA A 265 0.24 -9.09 -11.39
C ALA A 265 0.06 -10.49 -12.02
N ASP A 266 1.15 -11.22 -12.25
CA ASP A 266 1.12 -12.59 -12.80
C ASP A 266 0.18 -13.52 -12.01
N ASN A 267 0.20 -13.39 -10.67
CA ASN A 267 -0.65 -14.15 -9.75
C ASN A 267 -1.96 -13.43 -9.35
N ARG A 268 -2.17 -12.19 -9.82
CA ARG A 268 -3.38 -11.39 -9.51
C ARG A 268 -4.02 -10.91 -10.80
N GLN A 269 -4.78 -11.82 -11.39
CA GLN A 269 -5.56 -11.59 -12.60
C GLN A 269 -6.82 -12.48 -12.62
N ARG A 270 -7.94 -11.94 -13.10
CA ARG A 270 -9.23 -12.66 -13.12
C ARG A 270 -10.28 -11.97 -13.99
N GLU A 271 -11.35 -12.70 -14.29
CA GLU A 271 -12.64 -12.08 -14.63
C GLU A 271 -13.16 -11.32 -13.41
N MET A 272 -13.58 -10.08 -13.66
CA MET A 272 -14.07 -9.17 -12.62
C MET A 272 -15.59 -9.03 -12.70
N PRO A 273 -16.26 -8.75 -11.57
CA PRO A 273 -17.66 -8.36 -11.59
C PRO A 273 -17.85 -7.05 -12.35
N VAL A 274 -19.04 -6.85 -12.92
CA VAL A 274 -19.41 -5.56 -13.50
C VAL A 274 -19.87 -4.59 -12.41
N PRO A 275 -19.86 -3.27 -12.63
CA PRO A 275 -20.34 -2.29 -11.65
C PRO A 275 -21.74 -2.59 -11.11
N GLU A 276 -22.62 -3.11 -11.96
CA GLU A 276 -24.00 -3.43 -11.64
C GLU A 276 -24.10 -4.56 -10.60
N ASP A 277 -23.11 -5.47 -10.54
CA ASP A 277 -23.07 -6.54 -9.54
C ASP A 277 -22.84 -6.01 -8.12
N ARG A 278 -22.27 -4.80 -7.99
CA ARG A 278 -22.05 -4.13 -6.70
C ARG A 278 -23.28 -3.38 -6.20
N MET A 279 -24.33 -3.22 -7.02
CA MET A 279 -25.54 -2.46 -6.69
C MET A 279 -26.66 -3.37 -6.19
N LYS A 280 -27.54 -2.88 -5.30
CA LYS A 280 -28.75 -3.63 -4.89
C LYS A 280 -29.66 -3.90 -6.11
N PRO A 281 -30.28 -5.09 -6.22
CA PRO A 281 -30.27 -6.20 -5.27
C PRO A 281 -29.08 -7.19 -5.43
N ARG A 282 -28.22 -7.01 -6.44
CA ARG A 282 -27.11 -7.93 -6.75
C ARG A 282 -25.96 -7.89 -5.75
N GLY A 283 -25.74 -6.73 -5.14
CA GLY A 283 -24.67 -6.48 -4.18
C GLY A 283 -25.19 -6.04 -2.82
N GLN A 284 -24.44 -6.39 -1.77
CA GLN A 284 -24.66 -5.95 -0.41
C GLN A 284 -23.39 -5.29 0.15
N VAL A 285 -23.46 -3.99 0.43
CA VAL A 285 -22.42 -3.26 1.15
C VAL A 285 -22.24 -3.87 2.55
N LEU A 286 -20.99 -4.05 2.96
CA LEU A 286 -20.59 -4.58 4.27
C LEU A 286 -20.25 -3.43 5.24
N GLU A 287 -19.23 -3.57 6.08
CA GLU A 287 -18.87 -2.59 7.12
C GLU A 287 -18.50 -1.20 6.56
N TYR A 288 -18.08 -1.12 5.29
CA TYR A 288 -17.76 0.13 4.62
C TYR A 288 -18.08 0.08 3.11
N PRO A 289 -18.31 1.23 2.45
CA PRO A 289 -18.86 1.29 1.08
C PRO A 289 -18.03 0.56 0.02
N GLU A 290 -16.71 0.47 0.21
CA GLU A 290 -15.84 -0.21 -0.74
C GLU A 290 -15.97 -1.73 -0.73
N ALA A 291 -16.33 -2.35 0.40
CA ALA A 291 -16.50 -3.79 0.50
C ALA A 291 -17.94 -4.20 0.19
N VAL A 292 -18.11 -4.97 -0.88
CA VAL A 292 -19.43 -5.41 -1.35
C VAL A 292 -19.45 -6.93 -1.53
N LEU A 293 -20.37 -7.59 -0.83
CA LEU A 293 -20.70 -8.99 -1.07
C LEU A 293 -21.53 -9.13 -2.35
N LEU A 294 -21.11 -10.00 -3.25
CA LEU A 294 -21.79 -10.31 -4.50
C LEU A 294 -22.86 -11.38 -4.25
N VAL A 295 -24.11 -10.95 -4.10
CA VAL A 295 -25.27 -11.79 -3.74
C VAL A 295 -25.83 -12.50 -4.98
N ASP A 296 -26.02 -11.76 -6.06
CA ASP A 296 -26.56 -12.27 -7.34
C ASP A 296 -25.85 -11.61 -8.54
N PRO A 297 -24.54 -11.85 -8.71
CA PRO A 297 -23.78 -11.28 -9.81
C PRO A 297 -24.18 -11.89 -11.17
N ILE A 298 -23.95 -11.15 -12.25
CA ILE A 298 -24.21 -11.58 -13.63
C ILE A 298 -23.40 -12.83 -13.97
N ASP A 299 -22.13 -12.93 -13.54
CA ASP A 299 -21.38 -14.20 -13.59
C ASP A 299 -21.62 -14.98 -12.29
N PRO A 300 -22.36 -16.10 -12.33
CA PRO A 300 -22.67 -16.88 -11.13
C PRO A 300 -21.44 -17.43 -10.41
N LYS A 301 -20.28 -17.52 -11.08
CA LYS A 301 -19.02 -17.97 -10.45
C LYS A 301 -18.52 -17.01 -9.38
N LEU A 302 -18.89 -15.74 -9.46
CA LEU A 302 -18.51 -14.69 -8.52
C LEU A 302 -19.42 -14.63 -7.29
N LYS A 303 -20.53 -15.40 -7.28
CA LYS A 303 -21.49 -15.39 -6.19
C LYS A 303 -20.84 -15.79 -4.87
N GLY A 304 -21.14 -15.01 -3.82
CA GLY A 304 -20.62 -15.18 -2.47
C GLY A 304 -19.23 -14.58 -2.24
N GLU A 305 -18.58 -14.01 -3.27
CA GLU A 305 -17.31 -13.31 -3.09
C GLU A 305 -17.52 -11.88 -2.59
N VAL A 306 -16.53 -11.35 -1.87
CA VAL A 306 -16.44 -9.91 -1.56
C VAL A 306 -15.51 -9.24 -2.56
N ASP A 307 -15.99 -8.17 -3.18
CA ASP A 307 -15.19 -7.29 -4.01
C ASP A 307 -14.91 -5.96 -3.30
N ASP A 308 -13.63 -5.62 -3.20
CA ASP A 308 -13.13 -4.35 -2.70
C ASP A 308 -11.90 -3.92 -3.51
N LYS A 309 -11.91 -2.69 -3.99
CA LYS A 309 -10.80 -2.10 -4.76
C LYS A 309 -9.44 -2.20 -4.06
N TYR A 310 -9.40 -2.16 -2.72
CA TYR A 310 -8.15 -2.24 -1.95
C TYR A 310 -7.50 -3.63 -2.02
N GLN A 311 -8.25 -4.66 -2.38
CA GLN A 311 -7.70 -5.98 -2.65
C GLN A 311 -6.75 -5.97 -3.85
N TYR A 312 -6.81 -4.96 -4.72
CA TYR A 312 -5.97 -4.87 -5.92
C TYR A 312 -4.86 -3.81 -5.78
N SER A 313 -4.63 -3.29 -4.57
CA SER A 313 -3.51 -2.38 -4.29
C SER A 313 -2.15 -3.06 -4.43
N MET A 314 -1.13 -2.26 -4.71
CA MET A 314 0.26 -2.71 -4.87
C MET A 314 1.21 -1.65 -4.30
N GLU A 315 2.42 -2.06 -3.96
CA GLU A 315 3.48 -1.12 -3.55
C GLU A 315 3.99 -0.30 -4.74
N SER A 316 4.46 0.92 -4.47
CA SER A 316 4.93 1.87 -5.46
C SER A 316 6.01 1.28 -6.38
N GLN A 317 6.92 0.47 -5.84
CA GLN A 317 7.96 -0.23 -6.60
C GLN A 317 7.41 -1.24 -7.61
N ASP A 318 6.26 -1.85 -7.32
CA ASP A 318 5.69 -2.95 -8.12
C ASP A 318 4.64 -2.47 -9.12
N ILE A 319 4.08 -1.26 -8.96
CA ILE A 319 3.12 -0.67 -9.90
C ILE A 319 3.89 -0.13 -11.11
N ARG A 320 4.33 -1.06 -11.96
CA ARG A 320 4.99 -0.75 -13.24
C ARG A 320 4.09 -0.96 -14.44
N VAL A 321 3.22 -1.98 -14.43
CA VAL A 321 2.19 -2.21 -15.44
C VAL A 321 0.98 -2.93 -14.87
N HIS A 322 -0.21 -2.45 -15.18
CA HIS A 322 -1.49 -3.10 -14.87
C HIS A 322 -2.57 -2.63 -15.83
N GLY A 323 -3.68 -3.35 -15.94
CA GLY A 323 -4.67 -3.03 -16.94
C GLY A 323 -5.82 -4.02 -17.07
N TRP A 324 -6.43 -4.00 -18.25
CA TRP A 324 -7.61 -4.78 -18.59
C TRP A 324 -7.50 -5.38 -19.97
N ILE A 325 -8.15 -6.53 -20.14
CA ILE A 325 -8.27 -7.25 -21.40
C ILE A 325 -9.75 -7.29 -21.81
N CYS A 326 -9.99 -6.88 -23.05
CA CYS A 326 -11.16 -7.21 -23.84
C CYS A 326 -10.86 -8.46 -24.68
N LYS A 327 -11.79 -9.41 -24.72
CA LYS A 327 -11.61 -10.69 -25.44
C LYS A 327 -12.12 -10.65 -26.89
N ASP A 328 -13.00 -9.72 -27.23
CA ASP A 328 -13.55 -9.59 -28.59
C ASP A 328 -13.83 -8.11 -28.93
N PRO A 329 -13.04 -7.50 -29.85
CA PRO A 329 -11.80 -8.05 -30.41
C PRO A 329 -10.69 -8.15 -29.33
N PRO A 330 -9.81 -9.17 -29.35
CA PRO A 330 -8.75 -9.34 -28.35
C PRO A 330 -7.86 -8.09 -28.25
N THR A 331 -7.98 -7.36 -27.13
CA THR A 331 -7.39 -6.03 -26.95
C THR A 331 -6.98 -5.84 -25.49
N GLY A 332 -5.76 -5.38 -25.25
CA GLY A 332 -5.29 -4.95 -23.94
C GLY A 332 -5.23 -3.43 -23.82
N PHE A 333 -5.56 -2.91 -22.64
CA PHE A 333 -5.31 -1.52 -22.23
C PHE A 333 -4.49 -1.53 -20.94
N TRP A 334 -3.33 -0.87 -20.96
CA TRP A 334 -2.32 -0.97 -19.92
C TRP A 334 -1.84 0.40 -19.47
N GLN A 335 -1.79 0.63 -18.15
CA GLN A 335 -1.12 1.76 -17.53
C GLN A 335 0.32 1.33 -17.22
N ILE A 336 1.29 1.95 -17.88
CA ILE A 336 2.73 1.72 -17.64
C ILE A 336 3.34 2.93 -16.91
N THR A 337 3.98 2.65 -15.78
CA THR A 337 4.75 3.64 -15.00
C THR A 337 6.23 3.21 -15.00
N PRO A 338 7.10 3.87 -15.79
CA PRO A 338 8.51 3.47 -15.92
C PRO A 338 9.36 3.84 -14.70
N SER A 339 8.96 4.86 -13.95
CA SER A 339 9.65 5.33 -12.74
C SER A 339 8.63 5.78 -11.71
N PHE A 340 8.90 5.50 -10.44
CA PHE A 340 8.09 5.95 -9.31
C PHE A 340 8.73 7.14 -8.57
N GLU A 341 9.74 7.80 -9.16
CA GLU A 341 10.49 8.90 -8.53
C GLU A 341 9.62 10.05 -8.02
N PHE A 342 8.45 10.23 -8.64
CA PHE A 342 7.50 11.31 -8.37
C PHE A 342 6.36 10.92 -7.41
N ARG A 343 6.25 9.64 -6.99
CA ARG A 343 5.18 9.17 -6.10
C ARG A 343 5.51 9.46 -4.64
N SER A 344 4.49 9.79 -3.85
CA SER A 344 4.66 10.00 -2.40
C SER A 344 5.02 8.72 -1.63
N GLY A 345 5.82 8.82 -0.57
CA GLY A 345 5.97 7.78 0.45
C GLY A 345 7.00 6.68 0.18
N GLY A 346 7.84 6.82 -0.85
CA GLY A 346 8.89 5.86 -1.17
C GLY A 346 8.38 4.53 -1.77
N PRO A 347 9.26 3.52 -1.89
CA PRO A 347 8.98 2.30 -2.67
C PRO A 347 7.88 1.41 -2.05
N ASN A 348 7.80 1.34 -0.72
CA ASN A 348 6.83 0.48 -0.01
C ASN A 348 5.44 1.10 0.09
N LYS A 349 5.24 2.35 -0.37
CA LYS A 349 3.93 3.00 -0.28
C LYS A 349 2.93 2.27 -1.17
N GLN A 350 1.81 1.84 -0.59
CA GLN A 350 0.74 1.19 -1.34
C GLN A 350 -0.18 2.19 -2.05
N PHE A 351 -0.54 1.88 -3.30
CA PHE A 351 -1.50 2.63 -4.12
C PHE A 351 -2.52 1.70 -4.78
N LEU A 352 -3.66 2.27 -5.14
CA LEU A 352 -4.66 1.58 -5.97
C LEU A 352 -4.15 1.44 -7.40
N THR A 353 -4.58 0.37 -8.07
CA THR A 353 -4.27 0.06 -9.47
C THR A 353 -5.56 0.00 -10.30
N SER A 354 -5.82 -1.10 -10.98
CA SER A 354 -7.08 -1.41 -11.66
C SER A 354 -8.10 -2.04 -10.69
N HIS A 355 -9.40 -1.79 -10.91
CA HIS A 355 -10.50 -2.39 -10.13
C HIS A 355 -11.85 -2.29 -10.86
N VAL A 356 -12.92 -2.91 -10.32
CA VAL A 356 -14.29 -2.92 -10.91
C VAL A 356 -14.74 -1.56 -11.45
N GLY A 357 -15.47 -1.58 -12.57
CA GLY A 357 -15.84 -0.38 -13.34
C GLY A 357 -14.89 -0.11 -14.48
N PRO A 358 -14.47 -1.18 -15.17
CA PRO A 358 -13.07 -1.48 -15.48
C PRO A 358 -12.20 -0.23 -15.43
N SER A 359 -11.86 0.13 -14.19
CA SER A 359 -11.14 1.37 -13.88
C SER A 359 -9.66 1.07 -13.90
N THR A 360 -8.88 1.99 -14.45
CA THR A 360 -7.41 1.96 -14.40
C THR A 360 -6.94 3.28 -13.81
N LEU A 361 -6.22 3.23 -12.69
CA LEU A 361 -5.75 4.42 -11.99
C LEU A 361 -4.22 4.55 -12.09
N ALA A 362 -3.75 5.73 -12.46
CA ALA A 362 -2.38 6.15 -12.19
C ALA A 362 -2.39 7.08 -10.98
N MET A 363 -2.04 6.53 -9.83
CA MET A 363 -1.98 7.27 -8.56
C MET A 363 -0.61 7.95 -8.41
N PHE A 364 -0.63 9.24 -8.06
CA PHE A 364 0.57 10.03 -7.82
C PHE A 364 0.76 10.33 -6.34
N VAL A 365 -0.32 10.78 -5.70
CA VAL A 365 -0.40 11.07 -4.27
C VAL A 365 -1.59 10.34 -3.69
N SER A 366 -1.41 9.76 -2.50
CA SER A 366 -2.54 9.18 -1.77
C SER A 366 -2.25 9.00 -0.28
N ALA A 367 -3.17 9.48 0.54
CA ALA A 367 -3.21 9.21 1.98
C ALA A 367 -3.57 7.75 2.35
N HIS A 368 -3.84 6.90 1.36
CA HIS A 368 -4.21 5.51 1.57
C HIS A 368 -3.08 4.69 2.23
N TYR A 369 -3.39 3.84 3.22
CA TYR A 369 -2.40 3.03 3.97
C TYR A 369 -1.41 3.83 4.84
N SER A 370 -1.58 5.15 4.98
CA SER A 370 -0.62 5.98 5.72
C SER A 370 -1.27 7.12 6.50
N GLY A 371 -2.50 7.50 6.13
CA GLY A 371 -3.25 8.55 6.82
C GLY A 371 -2.73 9.95 6.52
N GLU A 372 -2.89 10.84 7.49
CA GLU A 372 -2.55 12.27 7.35
C GLU A 372 -1.07 12.57 7.12
N GLU A 373 -0.19 11.64 7.50
CA GLU A 373 1.27 11.76 7.36
C GLU A 373 1.73 11.85 5.90
N LEU A 374 0.96 11.28 4.95
CA LEU A 374 1.23 11.37 3.51
C LEU A 374 0.22 12.24 2.77
N ILE A 375 -0.24 13.30 3.42
CA ILE A 375 -0.93 14.41 2.76
C ILE A 375 0.08 15.54 2.55
N PRO A 376 0.41 15.93 1.30
CA PRO A 376 1.13 17.16 1.02
C PRO A 376 0.36 18.34 1.60
N LYS A 377 0.92 18.98 2.64
CA LYS A 377 0.34 20.12 3.35
C LYS A 377 1.15 21.38 3.06
N PHE A 378 0.61 22.31 2.28
CA PHE A 378 1.28 23.55 1.89
C PHE A 378 0.90 24.68 2.83
N LYS A 379 1.88 25.41 3.36
CA LYS A 379 1.67 26.62 4.13
C LYS A 379 1.26 27.79 3.23
N GLU A 380 0.72 28.83 3.84
CA GLU A 380 0.44 30.07 3.14
C GLU A 380 1.74 30.67 2.62
N GLY A 381 1.74 31.08 1.35
CA GLY A 381 2.93 31.64 0.71
C GLY A 381 3.99 30.61 0.27
N GLU A 382 3.86 29.32 0.60
CA GLU A 382 4.84 28.29 0.24
C GLU A 382 4.78 27.97 -1.27
N PRO A 383 5.82 28.33 -2.06
CA PRO A 383 5.88 27.97 -3.46
C PRO A 383 6.24 26.48 -3.61
N TRP A 384 5.72 25.85 -4.65
CA TRP A 384 5.98 24.44 -4.93
C TRP A 384 5.75 24.14 -6.42
N ASN A 385 6.63 23.36 -7.03
CA ASN A 385 6.47 22.82 -8.38
C ASN A 385 6.80 21.32 -8.33
N HIS A 386 5.97 20.51 -8.99
CA HIS A 386 6.21 19.07 -9.11
C HIS A 386 5.57 18.52 -10.39
N ILE A 387 6.37 17.80 -11.16
CA ILE A 387 5.93 16.99 -12.30
C ILE A 387 5.61 15.55 -11.88
N TYR A 388 4.45 15.06 -12.32
CA TYR A 388 4.01 13.67 -12.19
C TYR A 388 3.98 12.98 -13.56
N GLY A 389 4.68 11.84 -13.68
CA GLY A 389 4.91 11.16 -14.96
C GLY A 389 6.17 11.63 -15.69
N PRO A 390 6.29 11.38 -17.01
CA PRO A 390 5.29 10.75 -17.87
C PRO A 390 4.97 9.30 -17.57
N ILE A 391 3.68 8.99 -17.59
CA ILE A 391 3.12 7.64 -17.63
C ILE A 391 2.62 7.32 -19.04
N PHE A 392 2.52 6.04 -19.37
CA PHE A 392 2.18 5.59 -20.71
C PHE A 392 0.91 4.73 -20.71
N MET A 393 -0.07 5.10 -21.53
CA MET A 393 -1.27 4.31 -21.77
C MET A 393 -1.01 3.49 -23.03
N TYR A 394 -0.70 2.21 -22.83
CA TYR A 394 -0.30 1.28 -23.87
C TYR A 394 -1.47 0.40 -24.29
N MET A 395 -1.60 0.15 -25.59
CA MET A 395 -2.59 -0.76 -26.13
C MET A 395 -1.92 -1.77 -27.05
N ASN A 396 -2.32 -3.03 -26.92
CA ASN A 396 -1.91 -4.11 -27.78
C ASN A 396 -3.12 -4.95 -28.18
N ASN A 397 -2.95 -5.76 -29.22
CA ASN A 397 -4.00 -6.64 -29.72
C ASN A 397 -3.46 -8.03 -30.03
N GLN A 398 -4.38 -8.97 -30.20
CA GLN A 398 -4.08 -10.31 -30.69
C GLN A 398 -5.09 -10.72 -31.75
N THR A 399 -4.70 -11.69 -32.58
CA THR A 399 -5.61 -12.32 -33.54
C THR A 399 -6.71 -13.07 -32.80
N LYS A 400 -7.91 -13.07 -33.37
CA LYS A 400 -9.05 -13.77 -32.79
C LYS A 400 -8.75 -15.26 -32.64
N GLY A 401 -8.94 -15.80 -31.44
CA GLY A 401 -8.65 -17.20 -31.11
C GLY A 401 -7.23 -17.46 -30.58
N ALA A 402 -6.32 -16.48 -30.63
CA ALA A 402 -5.04 -16.57 -29.94
C ALA A 402 -5.22 -16.52 -28.41
N ASP A 403 -4.22 -17.00 -27.67
CA ASP A 403 -4.23 -16.92 -26.21
C ASP A 403 -4.15 -15.46 -25.76
N PHE A 404 -5.22 -14.98 -25.11
CA PHE A 404 -5.29 -13.60 -24.61
C PHE A 404 -4.22 -13.28 -23.56
N LYS A 405 -3.61 -14.30 -22.92
CA LYS A 405 -2.48 -14.11 -22.00
C LYS A 405 -1.26 -13.49 -22.67
N LEU A 406 -1.09 -13.66 -23.99
CA LEU A 406 -0.01 -13.02 -24.74
C LEU A 406 -0.09 -11.48 -24.69
N LEU A 407 -1.29 -10.91 -24.50
CA LEU A 407 -1.45 -9.46 -24.30
C LEU A 407 -0.74 -8.99 -23.03
N TRP A 408 -0.75 -9.80 -21.96
CA TRP A 408 -0.07 -9.46 -20.71
C TRP A 408 1.44 -9.60 -20.85
N GLU A 409 1.92 -10.67 -21.47
CA GLU A 409 3.36 -10.89 -21.70
C GLU A 409 3.96 -9.76 -22.54
N ASP A 410 3.28 -9.35 -23.60
CA ASP A 410 3.68 -8.22 -24.43
C ASP A 410 3.66 -6.89 -23.65
N ALA A 411 2.65 -6.66 -22.79
CA ALA A 411 2.61 -5.48 -21.92
C ALA A 411 3.78 -5.43 -20.92
N LYS A 412 4.22 -6.57 -20.38
CA LYS A 412 5.43 -6.67 -19.55
C LYS A 412 6.70 -6.31 -20.34
N GLN A 413 6.83 -6.81 -21.57
CA GLN A 413 7.96 -6.47 -22.43
C GLN A 413 7.98 -4.99 -22.78
N LYS A 414 6.83 -4.42 -23.14
CA LYS A 414 6.72 -2.98 -23.39
C LYS A 414 7.08 -2.17 -22.16
N MET A 415 6.61 -2.57 -20.98
CA MET A 415 6.94 -1.92 -19.72
C MET A 415 8.46 -1.94 -19.45
N LEU A 416 9.16 -3.05 -19.70
CA LEU A 416 10.62 -3.11 -19.58
C LEU A 416 11.33 -2.16 -20.55
N ALA A 417 10.83 -2.04 -21.78
CA ALA A 417 11.35 -1.08 -22.76
C ALA A 417 11.14 0.38 -22.33
N GLU A 418 10.00 0.71 -21.72
CA GLU A 418 9.73 2.05 -21.16
C GLU A 418 10.65 2.35 -19.97
N VAL A 419 10.89 1.38 -19.07
CA VAL A 419 11.86 1.53 -17.96
C VAL A 419 13.26 1.80 -18.49
N LYS A 420 13.70 1.07 -19.53
CA LYS A 420 15.02 1.28 -20.16
C LYS A 420 15.13 2.64 -20.86
N SER A 421 14.02 3.18 -21.33
CA SER A 421 13.95 4.47 -22.02
C SER A 421 13.83 5.66 -21.07
N TRP A 422 13.69 5.42 -19.76
CA TRP A 422 13.60 6.48 -18.76
C TRP A 422 14.98 7.09 -18.47
N PRO A 423 15.08 8.43 -18.29
CA PRO A 423 14.05 9.44 -18.51
C PRO A 423 13.87 9.75 -20.01
N TYR A 424 12.64 10.04 -20.41
CA TYR A 424 12.33 10.30 -21.81
C TYR A 424 12.96 11.57 -22.36
N SER A 425 13.45 11.53 -23.60
CA SER A 425 13.98 12.71 -24.29
C SER A 425 12.91 13.65 -24.82
N PHE A 426 11.71 13.14 -25.13
CA PHE A 426 10.67 13.87 -25.87
C PHE A 426 9.86 14.95 -25.12
N PRO A 427 9.64 14.94 -23.78
CA PRO A 427 8.76 15.92 -23.14
C PRO A 427 9.25 17.37 -23.34
N ALA A 428 8.42 18.32 -23.71
CA ALA A 428 8.88 19.68 -24.00
C ALA A 428 9.17 20.53 -22.75
N SER A 429 8.58 20.19 -21.60
CA SER A 429 8.69 21.00 -20.38
C SER A 429 10.10 21.03 -19.82
N GLU A 430 10.56 22.23 -19.44
CA GLU A 430 11.83 22.46 -18.73
C GLU A 430 11.80 21.89 -17.30
N ASP A 431 10.62 21.74 -16.69
CA ASP A 431 10.45 21.07 -15.39
C ASP A 431 10.75 19.56 -15.43
N PHE A 432 10.90 19.00 -16.64
CA PHE A 432 11.31 17.61 -16.85
C PHE A 432 12.80 17.53 -17.21
N PRO A 433 13.70 17.38 -16.22
CA PRO A 433 15.13 17.27 -16.50
C PRO A 433 15.41 16.02 -17.34
N LYS A 434 16.18 16.20 -18.41
CA LYS A 434 16.60 15.16 -19.36
C LYS A 434 17.69 14.28 -18.78
N ALA A 435 17.99 13.20 -19.49
CA ALA A 435 19.03 12.25 -19.09
C ALA A 435 20.40 12.90 -18.85
N ASN A 436 20.78 13.87 -19.69
CA ASN A 436 22.04 14.63 -19.57
C ASN A 436 22.03 15.70 -18.48
N GLU A 437 20.88 15.99 -17.88
CA GLU A 437 20.71 16.92 -16.75
C GLU A 437 20.57 16.17 -15.41
N ARG A 438 20.77 14.85 -15.45
CA ARG A 438 20.66 13.93 -14.33
C ARG A 438 21.94 13.15 -14.16
N VAL A 439 22.10 12.53 -13.00
CA VAL A 439 23.37 11.97 -12.53
C VAL A 439 23.16 10.57 -11.99
N ASN A 440 24.09 9.65 -12.24
CA ASN A 440 24.06 8.33 -11.60
C ASN A 440 24.83 8.36 -10.29
N VAL A 441 24.30 7.65 -9.29
CA VAL A 441 24.94 7.47 -7.99
C VAL A 441 25.23 6.00 -7.77
N THR A 442 26.48 5.66 -7.48
CA THR A 442 26.95 4.28 -7.29
C THR A 442 27.54 4.09 -5.90
N GLY A 443 27.72 2.84 -5.51
CA GLY A 443 28.47 2.45 -4.32
C GLY A 443 28.27 0.99 -3.99
N ARG A 444 28.71 0.59 -2.81
CA ARG A 444 28.55 -0.76 -2.26
C ARG A 444 28.02 -0.68 -0.83
N PHE A 445 26.95 -1.38 -0.52
CA PHE A 445 26.27 -1.33 0.77
C PHE A 445 26.47 -2.62 1.55
N PHE A 446 26.82 -2.48 2.82
CA PHE A 446 27.10 -3.55 3.75
C PHE A 446 26.30 -3.39 5.03
N VAL A 447 26.13 -4.49 5.75
CA VAL A 447 25.63 -4.51 7.12
C VAL A 447 26.70 -5.09 8.06
N TYR A 448 26.81 -4.53 9.25
CA TYR A 448 27.72 -4.98 10.29
C TYR A 448 27.02 -5.02 11.65
N ASP A 449 26.76 -6.23 12.15
CA ASP A 449 26.27 -6.48 13.52
C ASP A 449 27.29 -7.36 14.26
N LYS A 450 28.04 -6.74 15.17
CA LYS A 450 29.09 -7.38 15.98
C LYS A 450 28.61 -8.53 16.88
N TYR A 451 27.29 -8.66 17.10
CA TYR A 451 26.72 -9.77 17.85
C TYR A 451 26.35 -10.96 16.95
N VAL A 452 26.31 -10.76 15.63
CA VAL A 452 26.06 -11.80 14.63
C VAL A 452 27.37 -12.28 14.01
N THR A 453 28.22 -11.34 13.57
CA THR A 453 29.49 -11.63 12.90
C THR A 453 30.52 -10.54 13.15
N ASN A 454 31.81 -10.88 13.06
CA ASN A 454 32.91 -9.93 13.16
C ASN A 454 33.27 -9.28 11.81
N GLU A 455 32.60 -9.67 10.72
CA GLU A 455 32.86 -9.18 9.37
C GLU A 455 31.69 -8.37 8.83
N LYS A 456 31.97 -7.43 7.92
CA LYS A 456 30.93 -6.76 7.15
C LYS A 456 30.34 -7.74 6.14
N VAL A 457 29.02 -7.83 6.08
CA VAL A 457 28.31 -8.69 5.13
C VAL A 457 27.68 -7.83 4.04
N PRO A 458 27.77 -8.19 2.76
CA PRO A 458 27.03 -7.51 1.71
C PRO A 458 25.54 -7.41 2.04
N ALA A 459 24.98 -6.21 1.95
CA ALA A 459 23.55 -6.00 2.14
C ALA A 459 22.83 -6.44 0.85
N LYS A 460 22.60 -7.74 0.66
CA LYS A 460 22.02 -8.32 -0.56
C LYS A 460 20.55 -7.92 -0.74
N GLY A 461 20.15 -7.54 -1.96
CA GLY A 461 18.75 -7.26 -2.32
C GLY A 461 18.10 -6.12 -1.53
N SER A 462 18.90 -5.33 -0.82
CA SER A 462 18.50 -4.34 0.16
C SER A 462 18.18 -3.01 -0.50
N PHE A 463 17.25 -2.26 0.08
CA PHE A 463 16.94 -0.95 -0.44
C PHE A 463 17.99 0.08 -0.05
N ILE A 464 18.37 0.86 -1.04
CA ILE A 464 19.19 2.05 -0.86
C ILE A 464 18.71 3.15 -1.81
N GLY A 465 18.68 4.37 -1.32
CA GLY A 465 18.06 5.47 -2.05
C GLY A 465 18.45 6.84 -1.55
N LEU A 466 18.01 7.84 -2.31
CA LEU A 466 18.17 9.26 -2.03
C LEU A 466 16.79 9.85 -1.74
N GLY A 467 16.69 10.51 -0.60
CA GLY A 467 15.49 11.21 -0.15
C GLY A 467 15.81 12.63 0.32
N PRO A 468 14.78 13.44 0.60
CA PRO A 468 14.98 14.76 1.18
C PRO A 468 15.69 14.68 2.53
N LEU A 469 16.35 15.77 2.93
CA LEU A 469 17.03 15.85 4.21
C LEU A 469 16.08 15.60 5.38
N GLY A 470 16.50 14.77 6.34
CA GLY A 470 15.74 14.50 7.55
C GLY A 470 16.30 13.36 8.38
N GLU A 471 15.56 12.95 9.40
CA GLU A 471 15.98 11.84 10.26
C GLU A 471 16.03 10.49 9.51
N ALA A 472 16.71 9.50 10.08
CA ALA A 472 16.67 8.13 9.56
C ALA A 472 15.21 7.64 9.48
N GLY A 473 14.84 7.04 8.35
CA GLY A 473 13.46 6.58 8.10
C GLY A 473 12.46 7.69 7.77
N SER A 474 12.86 8.97 7.67
CA SER A 474 11.96 10.10 7.35
C SER A 474 11.39 10.05 5.94
N TRP A 475 12.11 9.44 4.99
CA TRP A 475 11.74 9.28 3.58
C TRP A 475 10.34 8.68 3.36
N GLN A 476 9.88 7.78 4.24
CA GLN A 476 8.56 7.14 4.12
C GLN A 476 7.39 8.11 4.34
N ARG A 477 7.66 9.30 4.93
CA ARG A 477 6.69 10.38 5.18
C ARG A 477 6.86 11.55 4.21
N ASP A 478 7.83 11.50 3.31
CA ASP A 478 7.93 12.51 2.27
C ASP A 478 6.86 12.32 1.19
N CYS A 479 6.21 13.42 0.84
CA CYS A 479 5.13 13.47 -0.14
C CYS A 479 5.19 14.74 -1.02
N LYS A 480 6.23 15.56 -0.88
CA LYS A 480 6.36 16.83 -1.64
C LYS A 480 7.56 16.83 -2.58
N THR A 481 8.46 15.85 -2.48
CA THR A 481 9.72 15.85 -3.20
C THR A 481 9.89 14.59 -4.05
N TYR A 482 11.02 14.52 -4.76
CA TYR A 482 11.42 13.34 -5.51
C TYR A 482 12.28 12.44 -4.64
N GLN A 483 12.08 11.13 -4.79
CA GLN A 483 12.94 10.13 -4.17
C GLN A 483 13.43 9.14 -5.22
N PHE A 484 14.65 8.62 -5.02
CA PHE A 484 15.29 7.72 -5.98
C PHE A 484 15.74 6.47 -5.24
N TRP A 485 15.27 5.31 -5.66
CA TRP A 485 15.50 4.06 -4.94
C TRP A 485 15.95 2.97 -5.90
N THR A 486 16.80 2.10 -5.39
CA THR A 486 17.22 0.87 -6.07
C THR A 486 17.38 -0.25 -5.05
N ARG A 487 17.64 -1.46 -5.53
CA ARG A 487 18.09 -2.58 -4.72
C ARG A 487 19.54 -2.90 -5.05
N THR A 488 20.29 -3.27 -4.04
CA THR A 488 21.64 -3.80 -4.19
C THR A 488 21.62 -5.20 -4.84
N ASP A 489 22.70 -5.55 -5.51
CA ASP A 489 22.93 -6.92 -5.97
C ASP A 489 23.39 -7.85 -4.84
N ASP A 490 23.76 -9.08 -5.20
CA ASP A 490 24.23 -10.11 -4.27
C ASP A 490 25.54 -9.77 -3.56
N GLU A 491 26.32 -8.86 -4.13
CA GLU A 491 27.60 -8.38 -3.61
C GLU A 491 27.47 -7.03 -2.89
N GLY A 492 26.26 -6.46 -2.83
CA GLY A 492 25.97 -5.18 -2.20
C GLY A 492 26.17 -3.97 -3.13
N TYR A 493 26.55 -4.15 -4.39
CA TYR A 493 26.69 -3.03 -5.32
C TYR A 493 25.33 -2.46 -5.67
N PHE A 494 25.28 -1.15 -5.86
CA PHE A 494 24.08 -0.46 -6.31
C PHE A 494 24.39 0.62 -7.33
N THR A 495 23.39 0.92 -8.15
CA THR A 495 23.36 2.10 -9.01
C THR A 495 21.96 2.71 -8.95
N ILE A 496 21.89 3.97 -8.54
CA ILE A 496 20.69 4.80 -8.61
C ILE A 496 20.85 5.65 -9.88
N ASN A 497 20.11 5.30 -10.92
CA ASN A 497 20.21 5.95 -12.22
C ASN A 497 19.41 7.27 -12.27
N PHE A 498 19.92 8.23 -13.03
CA PHE A 498 19.19 9.43 -13.45
C PHE A 498 18.58 10.25 -12.29
N VAL A 499 19.35 10.42 -11.22
CA VAL A 499 19.01 11.27 -10.07
C VAL A 499 18.97 12.73 -10.50
N ARG A 500 17.95 13.46 -10.05
CA ARG A 500 17.83 14.91 -10.29
C ARG A 500 18.87 15.68 -9.48
N VAL A 501 19.27 16.85 -9.99
CA VAL A 501 20.13 17.79 -9.25
C VAL A 501 19.44 18.19 -7.95
N GLY A 502 20.21 18.23 -6.86
CA GLY A 502 19.68 18.53 -5.53
C GLY A 502 20.58 18.02 -4.41
N ASN A 503 20.17 18.30 -3.18
CA ASN A 503 20.86 17.83 -1.97
C ASN A 503 20.01 16.80 -1.24
N TYR A 504 20.56 15.61 -1.00
CA TYR A 504 19.82 14.44 -0.55
C TYR A 504 20.50 13.75 0.63
N ASP A 505 19.72 13.15 1.51
CA ASP A 505 20.23 12.14 2.44
C ASP A 505 20.22 10.77 1.74
N VAL A 506 21.27 9.97 1.98
CA VAL A 506 21.31 8.57 1.55
C VAL A 506 20.66 7.72 2.63
N HIS A 507 19.62 6.99 2.26
CA HIS A 507 18.84 6.13 3.14
C HIS A 507 18.89 4.68 2.68
N GLY A 508 18.64 3.74 3.59
CA GLY A 508 18.48 2.34 3.25
C GLY A 508 17.94 1.52 4.39
N TRP A 509 17.58 0.28 4.11
CA TRP A 509 17.32 -0.74 5.13
C TRP A 509 17.62 -2.12 4.54
N VAL A 510 17.87 -3.07 5.43
CA VAL A 510 18.30 -4.43 5.09
C VAL A 510 17.34 -5.38 5.76
N ASP A 511 16.58 -6.14 4.97
CA ASP A 511 15.66 -7.15 5.49
C ASP A 511 16.43 -8.12 6.40
N GLY A 512 15.87 -8.43 7.57
CA GLY A 512 16.55 -9.22 8.61
C GLY A 512 17.38 -8.39 9.60
N TYR A 513 17.50 -7.07 9.41
CA TYR A 513 18.13 -6.17 10.37
C TYR A 513 17.22 -4.99 10.74
N ILE A 514 17.01 -4.81 12.05
CA ILE A 514 16.16 -3.75 12.58
C ILE A 514 16.79 -2.35 12.41
N GLY A 515 15.99 -1.39 11.96
CA GLY A 515 16.35 0.03 11.87
C GLY A 515 16.44 0.58 10.45
N ASP A 516 16.69 1.88 10.36
CA ASP A 516 16.89 2.60 9.10
C ASP A 516 18.34 3.08 9.02
N PHE A 517 19.01 2.76 7.91
CA PHE A 517 20.28 3.37 7.55
C PHE A 517 20.06 4.83 7.11
N LYS A 518 20.93 5.71 7.59
CA LYS A 518 21.13 7.05 7.05
C LYS A 518 22.64 7.33 7.00
N HIS A 519 23.14 7.76 5.85
CA HIS A 519 24.53 8.19 5.73
C HIS A 519 24.79 9.47 6.54
N LYS A 520 26.00 9.60 7.10
CA LYS A 520 26.34 10.68 8.06
C LYS A 520 26.28 12.07 7.45
N SER A 521 26.49 12.18 6.14
CA SER A 521 26.52 13.46 5.44
C SER A 521 25.58 13.41 4.23
N PRO A 522 24.92 14.51 3.91
CA PRO A 522 24.12 14.58 2.70
C PRO A 522 25.02 14.57 1.46
N VAL A 523 24.43 14.16 0.33
CA VAL A 523 25.08 14.09 -0.98
C VAL A 523 24.50 15.19 -1.86
N ASN A 524 25.40 16.04 -2.37
CA ASN A 524 25.07 17.05 -3.35
C ASN A 524 25.20 16.49 -4.76
N ILE A 525 24.09 16.47 -5.50
CA ILE A 525 24.01 16.02 -6.88
C ILE A 525 24.04 17.24 -7.79
N ALA A 526 25.05 17.33 -8.65
CA ALA A 526 25.23 18.40 -9.63
C ALA A 526 25.53 17.81 -11.02
N VAL A 527 25.08 18.48 -12.08
CA VAL A 527 25.28 18.03 -13.47
C VAL A 527 26.78 17.85 -13.77
N GLY A 528 27.10 16.85 -14.59
CA GLY A 528 28.41 16.69 -15.23
C GLY A 528 29.30 15.60 -14.64
N ARG A 529 28.96 15.01 -13.47
CA ARG A 529 29.75 13.90 -12.92
C ARG A 529 28.90 12.94 -12.09
N ASN A 530 28.99 11.65 -12.42
CA ASN A 530 28.47 10.56 -11.58
C ASN A 530 29.12 10.58 -10.19
N VAL A 531 28.34 10.26 -9.17
CA VAL A 531 28.80 10.25 -7.78
C VAL A 531 29.03 8.82 -7.34
N ASP A 532 30.24 8.52 -6.86
CA ASP A 532 30.53 7.25 -6.21
C ASP A 532 30.61 7.48 -4.69
N LEU A 533 29.74 6.78 -3.96
CA LEU A 533 29.66 6.83 -2.50
C LEU A 533 30.64 5.86 -1.83
N GLY A 534 31.33 5.02 -2.61
CA GLY A 534 32.23 4.00 -2.08
C GLY A 534 31.49 2.96 -1.23
N GLU A 535 32.11 2.53 -0.14
CA GLU A 535 31.49 1.59 0.79
C GLU A 535 30.63 2.32 1.84
N LEU A 536 29.38 1.90 1.94
CA LEU A 536 28.44 2.31 2.96
C LEU A 536 28.18 1.13 3.90
N VAL A 537 28.21 1.38 5.21
CA VAL A 537 28.01 0.35 6.23
C VAL A 537 26.85 0.74 7.12
N PHE A 538 25.83 -0.11 7.18
CA PHE A 538 24.75 -0.03 8.15
C PHE A 538 25.15 -0.82 9.40
N GLU A 539 25.15 -0.15 10.56
CA GLU A 539 25.27 -0.77 11.87
C GLU A 539 23.89 -0.79 12.52
N PRO A 540 23.19 -1.94 12.52
CA PRO A 540 21.85 -2.06 13.09
C PRO A 540 21.87 -1.75 14.59
N LEU A 541 20.73 -1.26 15.10
CA LEU A 541 20.62 -0.90 16.51
C LEU A 541 20.84 -2.13 17.39
N ARG A 542 21.87 -2.08 18.25
CA ARG A 542 22.28 -3.23 19.06
C ARG A 542 23.08 -2.80 20.29
N ASP A 543 22.52 -2.98 21.48
CA ASP A 543 23.14 -2.62 22.76
C ASP A 543 23.71 -3.85 23.49
N GLY A 544 23.15 -5.04 23.25
CA GLY A 544 23.53 -6.28 23.93
C GLY A 544 23.16 -7.56 23.17
N PRO A 545 23.46 -8.74 23.75
CA PRO A 545 23.04 -10.01 23.15
C PRO A 545 21.51 -10.12 23.11
N THR A 546 20.97 -10.70 22.03
CA THR A 546 19.54 -11.04 21.94
C THR A 546 19.22 -12.11 22.97
N LEU A 547 18.26 -11.83 23.85
CA LEU A 547 17.71 -12.85 24.76
C LEU A 547 16.61 -13.64 24.08
N TRP A 548 15.76 -12.95 23.33
CA TRP A 548 14.74 -13.53 22.46
C TRP A 548 14.23 -12.50 21.46
N GLU A 549 13.62 -13.00 20.39
CA GLU A 549 13.02 -12.21 19.32
C GLU A 549 11.77 -12.87 18.74
N ILE A 550 10.89 -12.08 18.13
CA ILE A 550 9.61 -12.51 17.53
C ILE A 550 9.46 -11.79 16.18
N GLY A 551 9.24 -12.54 15.09
CA GLY A 551 9.09 -12.00 13.73
C GLY A 551 10.40 -11.88 12.95
N ILE A 552 10.34 -11.20 11.80
CA ILE A 552 11.47 -10.89 10.92
C ILE A 552 11.45 -9.38 10.66
N PRO A 553 12.54 -8.63 10.89
CA PRO A 553 12.54 -7.19 10.64
C PRO A 553 12.66 -6.91 9.13
N ASP A 554 11.52 -6.87 8.44
CA ASP A 554 11.39 -6.60 6.99
C ASP A 554 10.31 -5.55 6.67
N ARG A 555 9.73 -4.94 7.73
CA ARG A 555 8.67 -3.92 7.74
C ARG A 555 7.29 -4.48 7.39
N LEU A 556 7.12 -5.79 7.41
CA LEU A 556 5.88 -6.49 7.05
C LEU A 556 5.35 -7.27 8.27
N ALA A 557 4.05 -7.57 8.25
CA ALA A 557 3.44 -8.49 9.21
C ALA A 557 3.07 -9.84 8.57
N LYS A 558 3.70 -10.18 7.45
CA LYS A 558 3.25 -11.24 6.53
C LYS A 558 3.63 -12.65 6.98
N GLU A 559 4.68 -12.77 7.78
CA GLU A 559 5.19 -14.00 8.37
C GLU A 559 4.37 -14.47 9.57
N PHE A 560 3.64 -13.57 10.22
CA PHE A 560 2.76 -13.89 11.34
C PHE A 560 1.50 -14.65 10.91
N TYR A 561 0.76 -15.17 11.89
CA TYR A 561 -0.45 -15.93 11.66
C TYR A 561 -1.58 -15.08 11.09
N ILE A 562 -1.74 -15.17 9.77
CA ILE A 562 -2.93 -14.70 9.04
C ILE A 562 -3.97 -15.82 9.12
N PRO A 563 -5.20 -15.60 9.63
CA PRO A 563 -6.21 -16.66 9.74
C PRO A 563 -6.85 -17.00 8.39
N ASP A 564 -7.58 -18.11 8.33
CA ASP A 564 -8.47 -18.36 7.20
C ASP A 564 -9.69 -17.40 7.24
N PRO A 565 -10.18 -16.93 6.09
CA PRO A 565 -11.31 -16.01 6.02
C PRO A 565 -12.62 -16.68 6.45
N ASN A 566 -13.59 -15.87 6.85
CA ASN A 566 -14.96 -16.36 7.02
C ASN A 566 -15.46 -16.91 5.66
N PRO A 567 -15.94 -18.17 5.59
CA PRO A 567 -16.41 -18.78 4.34
C PRO A 567 -17.48 -17.98 3.59
N LYS A 568 -18.23 -17.13 4.30
CA LYS A 568 -19.25 -16.23 3.73
C LYS A 568 -18.66 -15.10 2.88
N TYR A 569 -17.39 -14.73 3.09
CA TYR A 569 -16.77 -13.51 2.54
C TYR A 569 -15.55 -13.79 1.66
N VAL A 570 -15.34 -15.04 1.26
CA VAL A 570 -14.14 -15.46 0.54
C VAL A 570 -14.06 -14.82 -0.84
N ASN A 571 -12.99 -14.07 -1.10
CA ASN A 571 -12.58 -13.75 -2.46
C ASN A 571 -11.70 -14.90 -2.99
N LYS A 572 -12.15 -15.56 -4.06
CA LYS A 572 -11.52 -16.79 -4.57
C LYS A 572 -10.15 -16.55 -5.19
N LEU A 573 -9.83 -15.31 -5.57
CA LEU A 573 -8.51 -14.92 -6.05
C LEU A 573 -7.40 -15.18 -5.01
N TYR A 574 -7.75 -15.10 -3.72
CA TYR A 574 -6.78 -15.14 -2.62
C TYR A 574 -6.79 -16.46 -1.84
N VAL A 575 -7.47 -17.49 -2.34
CA VAL A 575 -7.41 -18.84 -1.77
C VAL A 575 -6.08 -19.49 -2.18
N ASN A 576 -5.35 -20.07 -1.21
CA ASN A 576 -4.01 -20.66 -1.43
C ASN A 576 -3.02 -19.69 -2.11
N HIS A 577 -3.15 -18.38 -1.84
CA HIS A 577 -2.37 -17.33 -2.45
C HIS A 577 -1.35 -16.75 -1.46
N PRO A 578 -0.13 -16.33 -1.88
CA PRO A 578 0.84 -15.68 -0.99
C PRO A 578 0.30 -14.38 -0.36
N ASP A 579 -0.68 -13.75 -1.00
CA ASP A 579 -1.38 -12.56 -0.49
C ASP A 579 -2.76 -12.90 0.12
N ARG A 580 -2.89 -14.05 0.78
CA ARG A 580 -4.13 -14.44 1.48
C ARG A 580 -4.60 -13.42 2.52
N PHE A 581 -3.70 -12.57 3.00
CA PHE A 581 -4.02 -11.41 3.84
C PHE A 581 -4.97 -10.40 3.18
N ARG A 582 -5.17 -10.48 1.85
CA ARG A 582 -6.08 -9.61 1.10
C ARG A 582 -7.57 -10.01 1.21
N GLN A 583 -7.89 -11.02 2.02
CA GLN A 583 -9.27 -11.43 2.27
C GLN A 583 -9.99 -10.44 3.19
N TYR A 584 -11.26 -10.18 2.89
CA TYR A 584 -12.11 -9.35 3.75
C TYR A 584 -12.38 -10.03 5.10
N GLY A 585 -12.43 -9.24 6.17
CA GLY A 585 -12.90 -9.68 7.49
C GLY A 585 -11.88 -10.45 8.33
N LEU A 586 -10.61 -10.52 7.91
CA LEU A 586 -9.59 -11.26 8.66
C LEU A 586 -9.38 -10.72 10.08
N TRP A 587 -9.57 -9.41 10.31
CA TRP A 587 -9.47 -8.81 11.64
C TRP A 587 -10.53 -9.36 12.61
N GLU A 588 -11.73 -9.70 12.12
CA GLU A 588 -12.82 -10.20 12.97
C GLU A 588 -12.54 -11.61 13.51
N ARG A 589 -11.73 -12.38 12.78
CA ARG A 589 -11.32 -13.74 13.17
C ARG A 589 -10.59 -13.75 14.51
N TYR A 590 -9.98 -12.63 14.92
CA TYR A 590 -9.31 -12.54 16.22
C TYR A 590 -10.28 -12.87 17.37
N ALA A 591 -11.48 -12.28 17.40
CA ALA A 591 -12.43 -12.52 18.48
C ALA A 591 -13.01 -13.95 18.46
N GLU A 592 -13.01 -14.61 17.30
CA GLU A 592 -13.43 -16.01 17.17
C GLU A 592 -12.38 -16.99 17.70
N LEU A 593 -11.10 -16.71 17.42
CA LEU A 593 -9.97 -17.54 17.87
C LEU A 593 -9.64 -17.32 19.34
N TYR A 594 -9.88 -16.10 19.83
CA TYR A 594 -9.57 -15.66 21.19
C TYR A 594 -10.85 -15.18 21.90
N PRO A 595 -11.88 -16.02 22.13
CA PRO A 595 -13.21 -15.54 22.57
C PRO A 595 -13.23 -14.99 24.00
N ASN A 596 -12.44 -15.57 24.91
CA ASN A 596 -12.49 -15.26 26.34
C ASN A 596 -11.24 -14.54 26.86
N ASN A 597 -10.08 -14.79 26.26
CA ASN A 597 -8.79 -14.25 26.66
C ASN A 597 -8.07 -13.70 25.44
N ASP A 598 -7.13 -12.78 25.64
CA ASP A 598 -6.24 -12.32 24.57
C ASP A 598 -5.04 -13.26 24.37
N LEU A 599 -4.33 -13.05 23.26
CA LEU A 599 -3.18 -13.82 22.83
C LEU A 599 -2.10 -13.94 23.93
N VAL A 600 -1.63 -15.17 24.16
CA VAL A 600 -0.49 -15.48 25.04
C VAL A 600 0.54 -16.21 24.21
N TYR A 601 1.73 -15.61 24.07
CA TYR A 601 2.87 -16.15 23.36
C TYR A 601 3.94 -16.55 24.38
N ASP A 602 4.43 -17.78 24.32
CA ASP A 602 5.53 -18.26 25.15
C ASP A 602 6.78 -18.41 24.29
N VAL A 603 7.83 -17.65 24.60
CA VAL A 603 9.05 -17.55 23.78
C VAL A 603 9.71 -18.90 23.51
N ASN A 604 9.59 -19.87 24.43
CA ASN A 604 10.26 -21.16 24.31
C ASN A 604 9.42 -22.21 23.56
N THR A 605 8.11 -22.01 23.45
CA THR A 605 7.19 -23.06 22.95
C THR A 605 6.25 -22.61 21.83
N SER A 606 5.99 -21.32 21.69
CA SER A 606 5.14 -20.76 20.64
C SER A 606 5.92 -20.48 19.35
N ASP A 607 5.24 -20.63 18.21
CA ASP A 607 5.74 -20.36 16.86
C ASP A 607 5.04 -19.11 16.31
N TYR A 608 5.76 -18.00 16.08
CA TYR A 608 5.14 -16.73 15.66
C TYR A 608 4.37 -16.85 14.33
N LYS A 609 4.67 -17.86 13.51
CA LYS A 609 3.94 -18.11 12.25
C LYS A 609 2.54 -18.68 12.47
N LYS A 610 2.27 -19.20 13.67
CA LYS A 610 1.02 -19.91 14.03
C LYS A 610 0.31 -19.28 15.21
N ASP A 611 1.08 -18.81 16.19
CA ASP A 611 0.59 -18.41 17.51
C ASP A 611 0.61 -16.89 17.72
N TRP A 612 1.21 -16.13 16.79
CA TRP A 612 1.18 -14.67 16.79
C TRP A 612 0.25 -14.17 15.69
N PHE A 613 -0.90 -13.63 16.06
CA PHE A 613 -1.87 -13.13 15.09
C PHE A 613 -1.31 -11.91 14.33
N TYR A 614 -1.60 -11.79 13.03
CA TYR A 614 -0.95 -10.77 12.18
C TYR A 614 -1.22 -9.30 12.59
N ALA A 615 -2.30 -9.04 13.34
CA ALA A 615 -2.66 -7.71 13.81
C ALA A 615 -3.26 -7.73 15.22
N GLN A 616 -2.71 -6.95 16.14
CA GLN A 616 -3.35 -6.68 17.43
C GLN A 616 -4.50 -5.71 17.24
N VAL A 617 -5.71 -6.28 17.16
CA VAL A 617 -6.95 -5.56 16.87
C VAL A 617 -7.82 -5.41 18.12
N THR A 618 -8.88 -4.62 18.00
CA THR A 618 -9.89 -4.50 19.05
C THR A 618 -10.76 -5.75 19.16
N ARG A 619 -11.37 -5.94 20.33
CA ARG A 619 -12.36 -7.00 20.59
C ARG A 619 -13.74 -6.38 20.78
N GLN A 620 -14.74 -6.90 20.07
CA GLN A 620 -16.13 -6.50 20.29
C GLN A 620 -16.68 -7.14 21.58
N ILE A 621 -17.21 -6.32 22.50
CA ILE A 621 -17.90 -6.74 23.71
C ILE A 621 -19.26 -6.03 23.74
N GLY A 622 -20.31 -6.77 23.42
CA GLY A 622 -21.64 -6.20 23.19
C GLY A 622 -21.63 -5.20 22.02
N ALA A 623 -22.04 -3.96 22.27
CA ALA A 623 -22.09 -2.90 21.26
C ALA A 623 -20.81 -2.03 21.20
N ARG A 624 -19.76 -2.38 21.95
CA ARG A 624 -18.52 -1.59 22.03
C ARG A 624 -17.32 -2.40 21.60
N TYR A 625 -16.27 -1.71 21.18
CA TYR A 625 -14.95 -2.30 20.98
C TYR A 625 -14.08 -1.99 22.19
N ASN A 626 -13.24 -2.93 22.58
CA ASN A 626 -12.27 -2.78 23.65
C ASN A 626 -10.88 -3.04 23.08
N GLY A 627 -9.89 -2.33 23.62
CA GLY A 627 -8.48 -2.65 23.35
C GLY A 627 -8.12 -4.04 23.89
N THR A 628 -7.04 -4.61 23.37
CA THR A 628 -6.58 -5.96 23.71
C THR A 628 -5.22 -5.93 24.38
N THR A 629 -4.93 -6.91 25.23
CA THR A 629 -3.65 -7.05 25.92
C THR A 629 -3.02 -8.41 25.65
N TRP A 630 -1.97 -8.42 24.83
CA TRP A 630 -1.22 -9.63 24.55
C TRP A 630 -0.16 -9.87 25.62
N GLN A 631 0.16 -11.12 25.89
CA GLN A 631 1.19 -11.53 26.85
C GLN A 631 2.33 -12.23 26.13
N VAL A 632 3.56 -11.82 26.41
CA VAL A 632 4.77 -12.53 26.02
C VAL A 632 5.43 -13.09 27.26
N LYS A 633 5.44 -14.41 27.40
CA LYS A 633 6.04 -15.13 28.52
C LYS A 633 7.44 -15.58 28.12
N PHE A 634 8.40 -15.36 29.01
CA PHE A 634 9.79 -15.76 28.79
C PHE A 634 10.48 -16.03 30.12
N ASN A 635 11.58 -16.78 30.08
CA ASN A 635 12.39 -17.08 31.24
C ASN A 635 13.76 -16.39 31.13
N LEU A 636 14.28 -15.88 32.25
CA LEU A 636 15.64 -15.36 32.34
C LEU A 636 16.42 -16.15 33.39
N GLU A 637 17.53 -16.77 33.00
CA GLU A 637 18.41 -17.52 33.91
C GLU A 637 19.01 -16.63 35.00
N ASP A 638 19.35 -15.40 34.64
CA ASP A 638 19.85 -14.38 35.55
C ASP A 638 19.38 -12.99 35.14
N VAL A 639 19.36 -12.07 36.11
CA VAL A 639 18.99 -10.67 35.90
C VAL A 639 20.03 -9.78 36.55
N VAL A 640 20.61 -8.86 35.77
CA VAL A 640 21.51 -7.83 36.29
C VAL A 640 20.66 -6.69 36.86
N PRO A 641 20.50 -6.53 38.19
CA PRO A 641 19.45 -5.67 38.74
C PRO A 641 19.62 -4.18 38.39
N ASN A 642 20.88 -3.73 38.29
CA ASN A 642 21.25 -2.37 37.90
C ASN A 642 21.53 -2.22 36.39
N GLY A 643 21.37 -3.30 35.63
CA GLY A 643 21.55 -3.29 34.18
C GLY A 643 20.37 -2.66 33.46
N ILE A 644 20.63 -2.14 32.26
CA ILE A 644 19.60 -1.69 31.33
C ILE A 644 19.48 -2.72 30.22
N TYR A 645 18.30 -3.33 30.12
CA TYR A 645 17.89 -4.18 29.02
C TYR A 645 17.25 -3.30 27.96
N LYS A 646 17.36 -3.68 26.68
CA LYS A 646 16.72 -2.94 25.58
C LYS A 646 15.62 -3.77 24.96
N LEU A 647 14.40 -3.28 25.04
CA LEU A 647 13.27 -3.81 24.28
C LEU A 647 13.10 -2.96 23.01
N ARG A 648 13.15 -3.61 21.86
CA ARG A 648 12.85 -2.99 20.56
C ARG A 648 11.55 -3.52 20.03
N ILE A 649 10.65 -2.61 19.65
CA ILE A 649 9.37 -2.94 19.04
C ILE A 649 9.27 -2.21 17.71
N ALA A 650 9.28 -2.98 16.63
CA ALA A 650 9.01 -2.53 15.29
C ALA A 650 7.56 -2.86 14.91
N LEU A 651 6.86 -1.88 14.35
CA LEU A 651 5.50 -2.03 13.83
C LEU A 651 5.51 -1.81 12.32
N ALA A 652 4.96 -2.77 11.60
CA ALA A 652 4.67 -2.65 10.17
C ALA A 652 3.54 -1.64 9.90
N SER A 653 2.62 -1.45 10.85
CA SER A 653 1.46 -0.56 10.70
C SER A 653 0.84 -0.18 12.05
N ALA A 654 0.22 0.99 12.13
CA ALA A 654 -0.59 1.42 13.25
C ALA A 654 -1.82 2.22 12.78
N THR A 655 -3.01 1.75 13.15
CA THR A 655 -4.28 2.42 12.85
C THR A 655 -4.87 3.00 14.13
N ASN A 656 -4.66 4.30 14.38
CA ASN A 656 -5.25 5.04 15.51
C ASN A 656 -5.11 4.33 16.86
N SER A 657 -3.90 3.87 17.18
CA SER A 657 -3.64 2.99 18.32
C SER A 657 -2.70 3.62 19.33
N ASP A 658 -2.64 3.04 20.52
CA ASP A 658 -1.77 3.47 21.61
C ASP A 658 -1.29 2.22 22.35
N LEU A 659 0.00 1.93 22.19
CA LEU A 659 0.68 0.76 22.74
C LEU A 659 1.26 1.11 24.10
N GLU A 660 0.85 0.37 25.13
CA GLU A 660 1.45 0.38 26.45
C GLU A 660 2.22 -0.92 26.70
N VAL A 661 3.41 -0.82 27.28
CA VAL A 661 4.24 -1.97 27.66
C VAL A 661 4.40 -2.04 29.17
N ARG A 662 4.20 -3.24 29.75
CA ARG A 662 4.43 -3.55 31.18
C ARG A 662 5.19 -4.85 31.32
N PHE A 663 5.85 -5.04 32.46
CA PHE A 663 6.49 -6.29 32.84
C PHE A 663 5.98 -6.74 34.21
N ASN A 664 5.66 -8.04 34.30
CA ASN A 664 5.31 -8.82 35.49
C ASN A 664 4.03 -8.40 36.22
N GLU A 665 3.72 -7.12 36.31
CA GLU A 665 2.52 -6.57 36.94
C GLU A 665 1.59 -5.98 35.86
N PRO A 666 0.40 -6.55 35.61
CA PRO A 666 -0.57 -6.01 34.67
C PRO A 666 -1.24 -4.73 35.22
N LYS A 667 -2.25 -4.22 34.50
CA LYS A 667 -3.09 -3.12 35.03
C LYS A 667 -3.65 -3.49 36.42
N PRO A 668 -3.73 -2.53 37.36
CA PRO A 668 -3.61 -1.08 37.17
C PRO A 668 -2.18 -0.49 37.24
N SER A 669 -1.12 -1.31 37.29
CA SER A 669 0.26 -0.82 37.38
C SER A 669 0.61 0.14 36.22
N PRO A 670 1.45 1.18 36.44
CA PRO A 670 1.88 2.08 35.38
C PRO A 670 2.60 1.34 34.25
N ALA A 671 2.39 1.78 33.02
CA ALA A 671 3.19 1.31 31.89
C ALA A 671 4.62 1.86 31.99
N ILE A 672 5.62 1.05 31.65
CA ILE A 672 7.01 1.54 31.55
C ILE A 672 7.23 2.33 30.26
N PHE A 673 6.36 2.11 29.26
CA PHE A 673 6.35 2.79 27.99
C PHE A 673 4.91 2.97 27.49
N THR A 674 4.64 4.12 26.89
CA THR A 674 3.45 4.37 26.05
C THR A 674 3.92 5.01 24.76
N SER A 675 3.38 4.56 23.63
CA SER A 675 3.61 5.22 22.35
C SER A 675 2.87 6.55 22.23
N GLY A 676 1.87 6.79 23.09
CA GLY A 676 0.79 7.73 22.82
C GLY A 676 -0.03 7.29 21.60
N ARG A 677 -0.95 8.15 21.16
CA ARG A 677 -1.72 7.88 19.93
C ARG A 677 -0.79 7.97 18.72
N ILE A 678 -0.55 6.83 18.09
CA ILE A 678 0.23 6.68 16.87
C ILE A 678 -0.65 6.21 15.72
N GLY A 679 -0.09 6.30 14.53
CA GLY A 679 -0.77 5.84 13.33
C GLY A 679 -1.82 6.81 12.82
N ASN A 680 -2.61 6.32 11.88
CA ASN A 680 -3.68 6.96 11.09
C ASN A 680 -3.76 6.27 9.71
N ASP A 681 -2.87 5.30 9.46
CA ASP A 681 -3.06 4.35 8.38
C ASP A 681 -4.39 3.60 8.55
N ASN A 682 -4.75 2.88 7.51
CA ASN A 682 -5.98 2.10 7.46
C ASN A 682 -5.71 0.76 6.78
N SER A 683 -4.53 0.20 7.02
CA SER A 683 -4.06 -1.01 6.37
C SER A 683 -4.91 -2.22 6.76
N ILE A 684 -5.38 -2.31 8.00
CA ILE A 684 -6.28 -3.39 8.47
C ILE A 684 -7.56 -3.41 7.64
N ALA A 685 -8.26 -2.29 7.52
CA ALA A 685 -9.52 -2.18 6.75
C ALA A 685 -9.32 -2.34 5.23
N ARG A 686 -8.07 -2.21 4.75
CA ARG A 686 -7.74 -2.20 3.32
C ARG A 686 -6.88 -3.38 2.91
N HIS A 687 -6.96 -4.45 3.70
CA HIS A 687 -6.36 -5.74 3.42
C HIS A 687 -4.85 -5.66 3.13
N GLY A 688 -4.16 -4.76 3.84
CA GLY A 688 -2.70 -4.65 3.84
C GLY A 688 -2.09 -5.42 5.00
N ILE A 689 -0.78 -5.63 4.94
CA ILE A 689 0.02 -6.20 6.05
C ILE A 689 1.08 -5.23 6.58
N HIS A 690 1.04 -3.99 6.09
CA HIS A 690 1.92 -2.91 6.47
C HIS A 690 1.29 -1.56 6.08
N GLY A 691 1.80 -0.50 6.71
CA GLY A 691 1.45 0.90 6.51
C GLY A 691 2.70 1.74 6.66
N LEU A 692 2.69 2.71 7.58
CA LEU A 692 3.93 3.39 7.99
C LEU A 692 4.65 2.57 9.05
N TYR A 693 5.98 2.52 8.94
CA TYR A 693 6.87 1.86 9.88
C TYR A 693 7.10 2.71 11.13
N TRP A 694 7.11 2.04 12.28
CA TRP A 694 7.40 2.65 13.59
C TRP A 694 8.41 1.78 14.33
N LEU A 695 9.41 2.41 14.93
CA LEU A 695 10.42 1.72 15.74
C LEU A 695 10.55 2.39 17.10
N PHE A 696 10.31 1.63 18.16
CA PHE A 696 10.46 2.06 19.54
C PHE A 696 11.63 1.34 20.19
N ASN A 697 12.50 2.11 20.86
CA ASN A 697 13.64 1.60 21.62
C ASN A 697 13.39 1.94 23.09
N ILE A 698 13.15 0.92 23.92
CA ILE A 698 12.61 1.05 25.28
C ILE A 698 13.64 0.52 26.27
N ASP A 699 13.99 1.34 27.26
CA ASP A 699 14.87 0.96 28.36
C ASP A 699 14.08 0.20 29.43
N VAL A 700 14.50 -1.03 29.71
CA VAL A 700 13.92 -1.88 30.75
C VAL A 700 14.94 -2.05 31.86
N LYS A 701 14.67 -1.46 33.03
CA LYS A 701 15.56 -1.59 34.19
C LYS A 701 15.54 -3.02 34.70
N GLY A 702 16.71 -3.59 35.02
CA GLY A 702 16.83 -4.97 35.49
C GLY A 702 15.94 -5.29 36.70
N ASN A 703 15.75 -4.33 37.61
CA ASN A 703 14.86 -4.50 38.77
C ASN A 703 13.35 -4.62 38.45
N THR A 704 12.93 -4.39 37.19
CA THR A 704 11.57 -4.69 36.71
C THR A 704 11.41 -6.13 36.25
N LEU A 705 12.53 -6.82 36.01
CA LEU A 705 12.62 -8.21 35.60
C LEU A 705 12.92 -9.11 36.81
N ARG A 706 12.58 -10.39 36.69
CA ARG A 706 12.78 -11.40 37.71
C ARG A 706 13.68 -12.50 37.17
N LYS A 707 14.52 -13.08 38.01
CA LYS A 707 15.12 -14.38 37.69
C LYS A 707 13.99 -15.41 37.56
N GLY A 708 14.05 -16.24 36.53
CA GLY A 708 13.00 -17.18 36.17
C GLY A 708 11.93 -16.55 35.27
N ASN A 709 10.67 -16.86 35.55
CA ASN A 709 9.56 -16.50 34.66
C ASN A 709 9.23 -15.01 34.72
N ASN A 710 9.08 -14.42 33.54
CA ASN A 710 8.62 -13.06 33.32
C ASN A 710 7.46 -13.05 32.33
N THR A 711 6.62 -12.02 32.45
CA THR A 711 5.56 -11.74 31.48
C THR A 711 5.65 -10.28 31.05
N MET A 712 5.82 -10.05 29.75
CA MET A 712 5.63 -8.74 29.15
C MET A 712 4.18 -8.61 28.67
N PHE A 713 3.53 -7.50 28.99
CA PHE A 713 2.17 -7.18 28.53
C PHE A 713 2.24 -6.09 27.47
N LEU A 714 1.65 -6.35 26.31
CA LEU A 714 1.49 -5.42 25.20
C LEU A 714 0.01 -5.03 25.10
N THR A 715 -0.35 -3.86 25.61
CA THR A 715 -1.73 -3.38 25.59
C THR A 715 -1.92 -2.35 24.50
N GLN A 716 -2.76 -2.66 23.50
CA GLN A 716 -3.38 -1.64 22.66
C GLN A 716 -4.59 -1.10 23.44
N THR A 717 -4.65 0.21 23.72
CA THR A 717 -5.65 0.76 24.66
C THR A 717 -6.92 1.32 24.01
N LYS A 718 -6.96 1.51 22.67
CA LYS A 718 -8.07 2.17 21.97
C LYS A 718 -9.12 1.17 21.50
N GLY A 719 -10.41 1.47 21.69
CA GLY A 719 -11.53 0.59 21.34
C GLY A 719 -12.72 1.33 20.71
N VAL A 720 -12.50 2.24 19.77
CA VAL A 720 -13.57 3.02 19.14
C VAL A 720 -14.10 2.34 17.86
N SER A 721 -13.28 1.59 17.15
CA SER A 721 -13.61 0.99 15.84
C SER A 721 -12.97 -0.39 15.68
N PRO A 722 -13.58 -1.32 14.91
CA PRO A 722 -13.02 -2.64 14.64
C PRO A 722 -11.65 -2.58 13.96
N PHE A 723 -11.36 -1.50 13.23
CA PHE A 723 -10.15 -1.34 12.43
C PHE A 723 -8.98 -0.75 13.20
N GLN A 724 -9.17 -0.35 14.47
CA GLN A 724 -8.05 0.09 15.28
C GLN A 724 -7.17 -1.10 15.65
N GLY A 725 -5.87 -0.92 15.49
CA GLY A 725 -4.92 -1.96 15.82
C GLY A 725 -3.49 -1.62 15.46
N LEU A 726 -2.63 -2.59 15.71
CA LEU A 726 -1.20 -2.56 15.44
C LEU A 726 -0.85 -3.80 14.63
N MET A 727 -0.02 -3.66 13.60
CA MET A 727 0.64 -4.80 12.97
C MET A 727 2.10 -4.76 13.39
N TYR A 728 2.55 -5.82 14.04
CA TYR A 728 3.96 -5.96 14.41
C TYR A 728 4.77 -6.32 13.17
N ASP A 729 6.01 -5.86 13.15
CA ASP A 729 7.05 -6.32 12.24
C ASP A 729 7.98 -7.25 13.03
N TYR A 730 8.57 -6.70 14.09
CA TYR A 730 9.58 -7.43 14.84
C TYR A 730 9.67 -6.95 16.29
N ILE A 731 9.91 -7.87 17.23
CA ILE A 731 10.12 -7.56 18.64
C ILE A 731 11.40 -8.25 19.10
N ARG A 732 12.25 -7.52 19.83
CA ARG A 732 13.47 -8.09 20.41
C ARG A 732 13.73 -7.57 21.81
N LEU A 733 14.11 -8.46 22.73
CA LEU A 733 14.69 -8.09 24.02
C LEU A 733 16.19 -8.39 24.02
N GLU A 734 17.00 -7.40 24.38
CA GLU A 734 18.45 -7.49 24.53
C GLU A 734 18.85 -7.39 26.00
N GLY A 735 19.84 -8.18 26.40
CA GLY A 735 20.48 -8.07 27.71
C GLY A 735 21.43 -6.85 27.79
N PRO A 736 21.89 -6.45 28.98
CA PRO A 736 23.04 -5.55 29.10
C PRO A 736 24.27 -6.10 28.36
N ALA A 737 25.19 -5.24 27.93
CA ALA A 737 26.43 -5.67 27.25
C ALA A 737 27.31 -6.63 28.09
N THR A 738 27.12 -6.65 29.41
CA THR A 738 27.79 -7.58 30.35
C THR A 738 27.11 -8.94 30.45
N SER A 739 25.93 -9.13 29.85
CA SER A 739 25.25 -10.42 29.82
C SER A 739 26.07 -11.42 28.99
N PRO A 740 26.06 -12.72 29.38
CA PRO A 740 26.67 -13.75 28.56
C PRO A 740 26.04 -13.75 27.16
N LYS A 741 26.88 -14.00 26.15
CA LYS A 741 26.46 -14.10 24.75
C LYS A 741 25.62 -15.33 24.50
#